data_AF-A0A2E6VBW0-F1
#
_entry.id   AF-A0A2E6VBW0-F1
#
_cell.length_a   1.000
_cell.length_b   1.000
_cell.length_c   1.000
_cell.angle_alpha   90.00
_cell.angle_beta   90.00
_cell.angle_gamma   90.00
#
_symmetry.space_group_name_H-M   'P 1'
#
loop_
_entity.id
_entity.type
_entity.pdbx_description
1 polymer ?
#
loop_
_entity_poly.entity_id
_entity_poly.type
_entity_poly.pdbx_seq_one_letter_code
_entity_poly.pdbx_strand_id
1 'polypeptide(L)'
;MKKLTLVFALLFACFTFSQEKTFEITGTLITEDSNLPIESATVYLERLKDSSVVSYTISDKNGFFKIEGRTFDERLNFYASYIGYGIYKKEIDITKGSIDLKTISMQLDNQLKEVLIKSTAPITIKKDTLEFNVKSFKTKKDATVEDLLKQLPGVEVDEEGKITVNGKEVNKILVNGKPFFGDDPTITTKNLTKDIIEKIQVVDTKTKSEAFTGEAGDKENKTINLTIKEENNKGVFGRVAAGAGTDQRYEYAGMVNLFNNDRRISVLAGGNNINSPGFSFGELSKMFGNASSIYINSNGSFRFDGRSFGGGQGITTSRSTGLNYADVIGETVDIAADYFNSSSNSENQTISERETILADSRFFTNSRSTSNNDTDSHSANLEFEIETDSTFQLSIEPSFGYSKTKTFYNSNDETLDEDLVLTNQSAVNSDVESYAREFSTNISATKRFGSKGAFIKAEVETEINKQESDDYLNSVAEIFGTDPETIVRNQFTDGVNDSYGVSTELTYRLPIVAKKLFLNFEYEYSRDKENNRQSTFDYNDTSEGFDDFNTELSTDFEYTDSRSIPRVGVTYNGEKFYTRLNIGYNIRTLENNDLLRPQFNVERQFKNLEASYRVNYRFSPKASVYASYWLSNNPPGLRQLQAFTDVSNPLSVIVGNPNLEPSRRHSFYAGYNAFDWQKRTGFYANFNSNFTNNQVVSRTVVDPETLVRTTTYENVDGNYSFGISGTYSKEIKLDTLKSIKLNLRTRFDRSKNINFNNDVQYASTVNTITPRLGIDFIWDKVMELKPYYEVNISNNAFDIEAFEDRNFTRHNAGLRTATFLPKKFEWENDIRFSYNPNVAEGFQKSAWFWNSTLTYSILKDKGLISLKVYDLLNQNTNARRTATQDYIQDYQSTVLRQYFMLGFSYKFNSLGSKGETGDDDFLMF
;
A
#
# COMPACT_ATOMS: atom_id res chain seq x y z
N MET A 1 41.70 -21.83 21.77
CA MET A 1 42.12 -21.85 20.36
C MET A 1 41.93 -23.21 19.67
N LYS A 2 42.40 -24.35 20.21
CA LYS A 2 42.27 -25.69 19.56
C LYS A 2 40.83 -26.18 19.28
N LYS A 3 39.82 -25.73 20.05
CA LYS A 3 38.40 -26.05 19.80
C LYS A 3 37.78 -25.19 18.67
N LEU A 4 38.27 -23.97 18.46
CA LEU A 4 37.81 -23.10 17.36
C LEU A 4 38.35 -23.58 16.01
N THR A 5 39.58 -24.10 15.98
CA THR A 5 40.21 -24.69 14.78
C THR A 5 39.54 -26.00 14.36
N LEU A 6 39.06 -26.81 15.32
CA LEU A 6 38.32 -28.04 15.02
C LEU A 6 36.93 -27.75 14.42
N VAL A 7 36.25 -26.71 14.93
CA VAL A 7 34.96 -26.24 14.37
C VAL A 7 35.17 -25.62 12.98
N PHE A 8 36.25 -24.85 12.78
CA PHE A 8 36.61 -24.33 11.46
C PHE A 8 36.99 -25.45 10.46
N ALA A 9 37.66 -26.51 10.91
CA ALA A 9 38.02 -27.65 10.08
C ALA A 9 36.80 -28.55 9.74
N LEU A 10 35.85 -28.71 10.67
CA LEU A 10 34.57 -29.40 10.41
C LEU A 10 33.67 -28.59 9.47
N LEU A 11 33.65 -27.26 9.59
CA LEU A 11 32.99 -26.37 8.62
C LEU A 11 33.65 -26.47 7.24
N PHE A 12 34.99 -26.54 7.15
CA PHE A 12 35.71 -26.73 5.88
C PHE A 12 35.52 -28.11 5.25
N ALA A 13 35.35 -29.17 6.05
CA ALA A 13 35.07 -30.52 5.56
C ALA A 13 33.65 -30.64 4.95
N CYS A 14 32.71 -29.76 5.31
CA CYS A 14 31.42 -29.68 4.62
C CYS A 14 31.49 -28.96 3.26
N PHE A 15 32.62 -28.35 2.89
CA PHE A 15 32.85 -27.71 1.59
C PHE A 15 33.58 -28.60 0.57
N THR A 16 33.89 -29.87 0.88
CA THR A 16 34.51 -30.78 -0.10
C THR A 16 33.48 -31.28 -1.12
N PHE A 17 33.46 -30.62 -2.27
CA PHE A 17 33.11 -31.08 -3.62
C PHE A 17 32.02 -32.15 -3.77
N SER A 18 30.80 -31.68 -4.01
CA SER A 18 29.93 -32.34 -5.00
C SER A 18 30.26 -31.74 -6.36
N GLN A 19 30.76 -32.53 -7.32
CA GLN A 19 31.21 -32.04 -8.63
C GLN A 19 29.99 -31.71 -9.52
N GLU A 20 29.43 -30.51 -9.38
CA GLU A 20 28.46 -29.96 -10.32
C GLU A 20 29.12 -29.73 -11.68
N LYS A 21 28.49 -30.22 -12.75
CA LYS A 21 28.92 -29.97 -14.13
C LYS A 21 28.27 -28.66 -14.59
N THR A 22 29.08 -27.70 -15.02
CA THR A 22 28.60 -26.50 -15.73
C THR A 22 28.28 -26.84 -17.16
N PHE A 23 27.22 -26.27 -17.70
CA PHE A 23 26.86 -26.46 -19.10
C PHE A 23 26.44 -25.14 -19.76
N GLU A 24 26.68 -25.09 -21.07
CA GLU A 24 26.26 -24.04 -21.98
C GLU A 24 25.67 -24.71 -23.22
N ILE A 25 24.46 -24.31 -23.63
CA ILE A 25 23.82 -24.81 -24.85
C ILE A 25 23.37 -23.61 -25.68
N THR A 26 23.75 -23.58 -26.96
CA THR A 26 23.41 -22.52 -27.90
C THR A 26 22.63 -23.05 -29.09
N GLY A 27 21.91 -22.17 -29.78
CA GLY A 27 21.28 -22.48 -31.07
C GLY A 27 20.40 -21.32 -31.54
N THR A 28 19.76 -21.51 -32.70
CA THR A 28 18.86 -20.52 -33.29
C THR A 28 17.54 -21.17 -33.66
N LEU A 29 16.41 -20.58 -33.24
CA LEU A 29 15.06 -21.03 -33.57
C LEU A 29 14.52 -20.27 -34.77
N ILE A 30 14.05 -21.00 -35.78
CA ILE A 30 13.39 -20.46 -36.96
C ILE A 30 12.07 -21.17 -37.23
N THR A 31 11.17 -20.49 -37.94
CA THR A 31 9.93 -21.07 -38.45
C THR A 31 10.23 -21.98 -39.64
N GLU A 32 9.61 -23.15 -39.71
CA GLU A 32 9.82 -24.08 -40.83
C GLU A 32 9.21 -23.57 -42.14
N ASP A 33 8.07 -22.87 -42.06
CA ASP A 33 7.31 -22.38 -43.20
C ASP A 33 7.95 -21.17 -43.90
N SER A 34 8.60 -20.30 -43.12
CA SER A 34 9.04 -18.97 -43.58
C SER A 34 10.51 -18.65 -43.31
N ASN A 35 11.25 -19.56 -42.65
CA ASN A 35 12.64 -19.35 -42.20
C ASN A 35 12.84 -18.04 -41.42
N LEU A 36 11.78 -17.55 -40.76
CA LEU A 36 11.84 -16.35 -39.95
C LEU A 36 12.34 -16.71 -38.55
N PRO A 37 13.18 -15.89 -37.93
CA PRO A 37 13.58 -16.12 -36.55
C PRO A 37 12.40 -16.05 -35.59
N ILE A 38 12.38 -16.96 -34.61
CA ILE A 38 11.34 -16.99 -33.59
C ILE A 38 11.82 -16.21 -32.36
N GLU A 39 11.36 -14.97 -32.21
CA GLU A 39 11.57 -14.16 -31.00
C GLU A 39 10.67 -14.63 -29.86
N SER A 40 11.16 -14.58 -28.62
CA SER A 40 10.38 -14.88 -27.41
C SER A 40 9.90 -16.34 -27.26
N ALA A 41 10.56 -17.30 -27.91
CA ALA A 41 10.35 -18.72 -27.66
C ALA A 41 10.98 -19.13 -26.33
N THR A 42 10.28 -19.98 -25.56
CA THR A 42 10.78 -20.53 -24.31
C THR A 42 11.62 -21.76 -24.61
N VAL A 43 12.89 -21.71 -24.24
CA VAL A 43 13.83 -22.84 -24.33
C VAL A 43 14.16 -23.30 -22.92
N TYR A 44 13.99 -24.58 -22.61
CA TYR A 44 14.14 -25.08 -21.24
C TYR A 44 14.70 -26.50 -21.17
N LEU A 45 15.30 -26.81 -20.02
CA LEU A 45 15.84 -28.11 -19.70
C LEU A 45 15.09 -28.72 -18.52
N GLU A 46 14.65 -29.97 -18.67
CA GLU A 46 14.02 -30.75 -17.60
C GLU A 46 14.86 -31.97 -17.22
N ARG A 47 14.76 -32.38 -15.96
CA ARG A 47 15.32 -33.65 -15.50
C ARG A 47 14.56 -34.83 -16.08
N LEU A 48 15.29 -35.87 -16.50
CA LEU A 48 14.70 -37.12 -17.00
C LEU A 48 13.86 -37.85 -15.93
N LYS A 49 14.24 -37.73 -14.65
CA LYS A 49 13.65 -38.51 -13.56
C LYS A 49 12.26 -38.00 -13.15
N ASP A 50 12.05 -36.69 -13.14
CA ASP A 50 10.87 -36.08 -12.54
C ASP A 50 10.36 -34.81 -13.25
N SER A 51 10.83 -34.55 -14.47
CA SER A 51 10.41 -33.41 -15.30
C SER A 51 10.57 -32.03 -14.65
N SER A 52 11.34 -31.91 -13.56
CA SER A 52 11.60 -30.59 -12.96
C SER A 52 12.57 -29.77 -13.80
N VAL A 53 12.30 -28.47 -13.89
CA VAL A 53 13.14 -27.53 -14.66
C VAL A 53 14.50 -27.36 -14.00
N VAL A 54 15.56 -27.44 -14.80
CA VAL A 54 16.96 -27.21 -14.39
C VAL A 54 17.41 -25.81 -14.76
N SER A 55 17.16 -25.41 -16.01
CA SER A 55 17.47 -24.07 -16.53
C SER A 55 16.52 -23.75 -17.67
N TYR A 56 16.37 -22.47 -18.00
CA TYR A 56 15.60 -22.01 -19.14
C TYR A 56 16.16 -20.67 -19.66
N THR A 57 15.79 -20.33 -20.89
CA THR A 57 16.07 -19.05 -21.53
C THR A 57 14.94 -18.70 -22.50
N ILE A 58 15.00 -17.48 -23.04
CA ILE A 58 14.05 -16.96 -24.02
C ILE A 58 14.87 -16.54 -25.24
N SER A 59 14.45 -16.94 -26.44
CA SER A 59 15.14 -16.56 -27.68
C SER A 59 15.06 -15.04 -27.94
N ASP A 60 16.12 -14.50 -28.53
CA ASP A 60 16.20 -13.09 -28.90
C ASP A 60 15.52 -12.77 -30.25
N LYS A 61 15.65 -11.53 -30.72
CA LYS A 61 15.09 -11.02 -31.99
C LYS A 61 15.58 -11.79 -33.23
N ASN A 62 16.75 -12.42 -33.15
CA ASN A 62 17.35 -13.20 -34.20
C ASN A 62 17.08 -14.71 -34.00
N GLY A 63 16.19 -15.07 -33.07
CA GLY A 63 15.89 -16.45 -32.72
C GLY A 63 17.00 -17.15 -31.95
N PHE A 64 18.09 -16.46 -31.63
CA PHE A 64 19.23 -17.04 -30.94
C PHE A 64 18.88 -17.29 -29.47
N PHE A 65 19.25 -18.44 -28.95
CA PHE A 65 19.13 -18.78 -27.54
C PHE A 65 20.47 -19.25 -26.98
N LYS A 66 20.69 -18.93 -25.71
CA LYS A 66 21.82 -19.39 -24.92
C LYS A 66 21.32 -19.80 -23.54
N ILE A 67 21.38 -21.08 -23.23
CA ILE A 67 20.99 -21.61 -21.92
C ILE A 67 22.24 -22.09 -21.18
N GLU A 68 22.41 -21.61 -19.96
CA GLU A 68 23.56 -21.90 -19.12
C GLU A 68 23.07 -22.38 -17.76
N GLY A 69 23.86 -23.22 -17.09
CA GLY A 69 23.50 -23.70 -15.76
C GLY A 69 24.50 -24.66 -15.15
N ARG A 70 24.12 -25.20 -13.99
CA ARG A 70 24.84 -26.23 -13.26
C ARG A 70 23.89 -27.36 -12.91
N THR A 71 24.35 -28.60 -13.03
CA THR A 71 23.56 -29.77 -12.66
C THR A 71 24.45 -30.91 -12.20
N PHE A 72 23.87 -31.81 -11.41
CA PHE A 72 24.44 -33.12 -11.09
C PHE A 72 24.05 -34.20 -12.09
N ASP A 73 23.01 -33.95 -12.91
CA ASP A 73 22.49 -34.92 -13.87
C ASP A 73 23.38 -34.96 -15.12
N GLU A 74 23.69 -36.16 -15.62
CA GLU A 74 24.52 -36.31 -16.82
C GLU A 74 23.74 -36.05 -18.12
N ARG A 75 22.42 -36.19 -18.08
CA ARG A 75 21.53 -36.00 -19.21
C ARG A 75 20.28 -35.23 -18.81
N LEU A 76 19.78 -34.40 -19.71
CA LEU A 76 18.58 -33.59 -19.53
C LEU A 76 17.72 -33.63 -20.80
N ASN A 77 16.41 -33.46 -20.64
CA ASN A 77 15.50 -33.22 -21.76
C ASN A 77 15.52 -31.74 -22.13
N PHE A 78 15.89 -31.42 -23.36
CA PHE A 78 15.79 -30.09 -23.95
C PHE A 78 14.47 -29.92 -24.67
N TYR A 79 13.86 -28.76 -24.47
CA TYR A 79 12.65 -28.36 -25.14
C TYR A 79 12.76 -26.94 -25.68
N ALA A 80 12.18 -26.70 -26.85
CA ALA A 80 11.87 -25.37 -27.36
C ALA A 80 10.38 -25.28 -27.69
N SER A 81 9.72 -24.25 -27.17
CA SER A 81 8.26 -24.06 -27.29
C SER A 81 7.94 -22.61 -27.61
N TYR A 82 7.00 -22.41 -28.54
CA TYR A 82 6.48 -21.11 -28.92
C TYR A 82 4.99 -21.26 -29.28
N ILE A 83 4.20 -20.21 -29.01
CA ILE A 83 2.74 -20.25 -29.19
C ILE A 83 2.41 -20.45 -30.68
N GLY A 84 1.56 -21.44 -30.98
CA GLY A 84 1.14 -21.78 -32.34
C GLY A 84 2.07 -22.74 -33.08
N TYR A 85 3.14 -23.22 -32.43
CA TYR A 85 4.13 -24.14 -33.01
C TYR A 85 4.28 -25.40 -32.14
N GLY A 86 4.63 -26.51 -32.78
CA GLY A 86 4.90 -27.78 -32.10
C GLY A 86 6.15 -27.71 -31.23
N ILE A 87 6.14 -28.41 -30.09
CA ILE A 87 7.27 -28.45 -29.15
C ILE A 87 8.42 -29.27 -29.76
N TYR A 88 9.59 -28.67 -29.91
CA TYR A 88 10.81 -29.41 -30.26
C TYR A 88 11.38 -30.07 -28.99
N LYS A 89 11.67 -31.37 -29.04
CA LYS A 89 12.24 -32.14 -27.90
C LYS A 89 13.51 -32.87 -28.31
N LYS A 90 14.55 -32.82 -27.46
CA LYS A 90 15.79 -33.57 -27.65
C LYS A 90 16.42 -33.95 -26.31
N GLU A 91 16.91 -35.18 -26.15
CA GLU A 91 17.75 -35.53 -24.99
C GLU A 91 19.18 -35.01 -25.23
N ILE A 92 19.73 -34.30 -24.24
CA ILE A 92 21.07 -33.71 -24.32
C ILE A 92 21.97 -34.28 -23.22
N ASP A 93 23.16 -34.72 -23.64
CA ASP A 93 24.24 -35.14 -22.75
C ASP A 93 25.04 -33.92 -22.27
N ILE A 94 24.97 -33.65 -20.98
CA ILE A 94 25.51 -32.45 -20.33
C ILE A 94 27.00 -32.61 -19.97
N THR A 95 27.60 -33.77 -20.24
CA THR A 95 29.03 -34.03 -19.93
C THR A 95 30.01 -33.20 -20.76
N LYS A 96 29.58 -32.64 -21.90
CA LYS A 96 30.46 -31.94 -22.85
C LYS A 96 30.68 -30.45 -22.57
N GLY A 97 30.08 -29.87 -21.52
CA GLY A 97 30.32 -28.48 -21.08
C GLY A 97 29.76 -27.39 -22.01
N SER A 98 29.99 -27.45 -23.32
CA SER A 98 29.39 -26.55 -24.33
C SER A 98 28.81 -27.35 -25.49
N ILE A 99 27.56 -27.05 -25.85
CA ILE A 99 26.76 -27.82 -26.82
C ILE A 99 26.06 -26.87 -27.78
N ASP A 100 26.44 -26.89 -29.06
CA ASP A 100 25.74 -26.10 -30.07
C ASP A 100 24.71 -26.97 -30.81
N LEU A 101 23.43 -26.63 -30.67
CA LEU A 101 22.32 -27.26 -31.36
C LEU A 101 22.10 -26.72 -32.77
N LYS A 102 22.87 -25.72 -33.20
CA LYS A 102 22.73 -25.05 -34.49
C LYS A 102 21.29 -24.52 -34.69
N THR A 103 20.83 -24.47 -35.93
CA THR A 103 19.49 -24.02 -36.29
C THR A 103 18.46 -25.14 -36.04
N ILE A 104 17.43 -24.83 -35.25
CA ILE A 104 16.29 -25.67 -34.97
C ILE A 104 15.07 -25.07 -35.67
N SER A 105 14.48 -25.84 -36.58
CA SER A 105 13.26 -25.45 -37.29
C SER A 105 12.03 -25.93 -36.52
N MET A 106 11.11 -25.02 -36.20
CA MET A 106 9.87 -25.34 -35.49
C MET A 106 8.70 -25.44 -36.47
N GLN A 107 7.96 -26.54 -36.40
CA GLN A 107 6.81 -26.80 -37.26
C GLN A 107 5.55 -26.11 -36.70
N LEU A 108 4.70 -25.58 -37.58
CA LEU A 108 3.40 -25.03 -37.21
C LEU A 108 2.50 -26.16 -36.68
N ASP A 109 1.85 -25.95 -35.55
CA ASP A 109 1.00 -26.97 -34.95
C ASP A 109 -0.38 -26.99 -35.63
N ASN A 110 -0.64 -28.02 -36.46
CA ASN A 110 -1.86 -28.18 -37.23
C ASN A 110 -2.83 -29.23 -36.63
N GLN A 111 -2.64 -29.71 -35.40
CA GLN A 111 -3.39 -30.85 -34.89
C GLN A 111 -4.48 -30.50 -33.86
N LEU A 112 -5.71 -30.41 -34.36
CA LEU A 112 -6.98 -30.50 -33.62
C LEU A 112 -7.30 -31.91 -33.09
N LYS A 113 -6.32 -32.82 -33.00
CA LYS A 113 -6.52 -34.17 -32.44
C LYS A 113 -5.72 -34.31 -31.16
N GLU A 114 -6.48 -34.37 -30.08
CA GLU A 114 -6.18 -34.88 -28.75
C GLU A 114 -4.96 -35.83 -28.71
N VAL A 115 -3.77 -35.25 -28.61
CA VAL A 115 -2.59 -35.93 -28.11
C VAL A 115 -2.34 -35.35 -26.73
N LEU A 116 -2.43 -36.21 -25.73
CA LEU A 116 -2.18 -35.94 -24.32
C LEU A 116 -0.84 -35.18 -24.16
N ILE A 117 -0.88 -33.85 -24.08
CA ILE A 117 0.30 -32.98 -23.97
C ILE A 117 0.92 -33.22 -22.59
N LYS A 118 1.93 -34.10 -22.51
CA LYS A 118 2.66 -34.37 -21.26
C LYS A 118 3.68 -33.30 -20.88
N SER A 119 3.97 -32.32 -21.75
CA SER A 119 4.97 -31.28 -21.49
C SER A 119 4.39 -29.91 -21.82
N THR A 120 4.18 -29.10 -20.80
CA THR A 120 3.73 -27.71 -20.92
C THR A 120 4.91 -26.81 -20.55
N ALA A 121 5.17 -25.77 -21.34
CA ALA A 121 6.32 -24.91 -21.10
C ALA A 121 6.24 -24.27 -19.69
N PRO A 122 7.35 -24.21 -18.95
CA PRO A 122 7.34 -23.69 -17.57
C PRO A 122 6.95 -22.21 -17.51
N ILE A 123 7.27 -21.46 -18.56
CA ILE A 123 6.92 -20.06 -18.73
C ILE A 123 6.46 -19.86 -20.16
N THR A 124 5.32 -19.20 -20.34
CA THR A 124 4.78 -18.82 -21.63
C THR A 124 4.55 -17.31 -21.65
N ILE A 125 5.17 -16.62 -22.60
CA ILE A 125 4.98 -15.18 -22.78
C ILE A 125 3.92 -14.96 -23.85
N LYS A 126 2.76 -14.46 -23.43
CA LYS A 126 1.72 -13.94 -24.31
C LYS A 126 1.88 -12.42 -24.40
N LYS A 127 1.22 -11.79 -25.36
CA LYS A 127 1.32 -10.34 -25.66
C LYS A 127 1.36 -9.45 -24.40
N ASP A 128 0.42 -9.63 -23.48
CA ASP A 128 0.32 -8.86 -22.22
C ASP A 128 0.22 -9.75 -20.98
N THR A 129 0.65 -11.02 -21.07
CA THR A 129 0.52 -11.99 -19.98
C THR A 129 1.75 -12.86 -19.87
N LEU A 130 2.32 -12.94 -18.66
CA LEU A 130 3.31 -13.95 -18.31
C LEU A 130 2.60 -15.11 -17.64
N GLU A 131 2.61 -16.28 -18.25
CA GLU A 131 1.98 -17.48 -17.72
C GLU A 131 3.03 -18.46 -17.21
N PHE A 132 2.88 -18.89 -15.95
CA PHE A 132 3.73 -19.86 -15.28
C PHE A 132 2.96 -21.16 -15.09
N ASN A 133 3.57 -22.27 -15.52
CA ASN A 133 3.02 -23.58 -15.27
C ASN A 133 3.46 -24.11 -13.90
N VAL A 134 2.51 -24.33 -13.00
CA VAL A 134 2.80 -24.72 -11.61
C VAL A 134 3.49 -26.09 -11.51
N LYS A 135 3.18 -27.03 -12.41
CA LYS A 135 3.76 -28.39 -12.39
C LYS A 135 5.27 -28.37 -12.63
N SER A 136 5.78 -27.35 -13.31
CA SER A 136 7.20 -27.24 -13.65
C SER A 136 8.08 -26.73 -12.50
N PHE A 137 7.49 -26.15 -11.44
CA PHE A 137 8.21 -25.59 -10.30
C PHE A 137 8.10 -26.50 -9.07
N LYS A 138 9.25 -26.92 -8.53
CA LYS A 138 9.30 -27.76 -7.33
C LYS A 138 9.07 -26.95 -6.07
N THR A 139 8.15 -27.44 -5.25
CA THR A 139 7.73 -26.86 -3.96
C THR A 139 7.43 -27.99 -2.97
N LYS A 140 7.35 -27.70 -1.68
CA LYS A 140 6.99 -28.69 -0.63
C LYS A 140 5.64 -29.36 -0.93
N LYS A 141 5.37 -30.56 -0.41
CA LYS A 141 4.14 -31.32 -0.69
C LYS A 141 2.87 -30.56 -0.29
N ASP A 142 2.96 -29.75 0.77
CA ASP A 142 1.87 -28.95 1.32
C ASP A 142 2.14 -27.43 1.20
N ALA A 143 2.89 -27.03 0.17
CA ALA A 143 3.25 -25.62 -0.03
C ALA A 143 2.01 -24.77 -0.37
N THR A 144 2.01 -23.55 0.13
CA THR A 144 1.02 -22.51 -0.21
C THR A 144 1.26 -21.95 -1.61
N VAL A 145 0.32 -21.17 -2.14
CA VAL A 145 0.56 -20.40 -3.37
C VAL A 145 1.66 -19.36 -3.16
N GLU A 146 1.80 -18.78 -1.97
CA GLU A 146 2.94 -17.90 -1.66
C GLU A 146 4.29 -18.61 -1.82
N ASP A 147 4.43 -19.83 -1.27
CA ASP A 147 5.65 -20.62 -1.41
C ASP A 147 5.97 -20.90 -2.89
N LEU A 148 4.93 -21.08 -3.70
CA LEU A 148 5.04 -21.24 -5.14
C LEU A 148 5.46 -19.94 -5.83
N LEU A 149 4.86 -18.80 -5.47
CA LEU A 149 5.21 -17.48 -6.00
C LEU A 149 6.68 -17.14 -5.69
N LYS A 150 7.20 -17.48 -4.51
CA LYS A 150 8.62 -17.31 -4.16
C LYS A 150 9.59 -18.13 -5.04
N GLN A 151 9.11 -19.20 -5.69
CA GLN A 151 9.90 -19.95 -6.67
C GLN A 151 9.83 -19.36 -8.07
N LEU A 152 8.86 -18.49 -8.35
CA LEU A 152 8.70 -17.90 -9.66
C LEU A 152 9.76 -16.81 -9.89
N PRO A 153 10.40 -16.80 -11.07
CA PRO A 153 11.47 -15.86 -11.37
C PRO A 153 10.92 -14.45 -11.56
N GLY A 154 11.57 -13.46 -10.94
CA GLY A 154 11.13 -12.07 -10.96
C GLY A 154 9.95 -11.79 -10.02
N VAL A 155 9.48 -12.80 -9.28
CA VAL A 155 8.49 -12.61 -8.22
C VAL A 155 9.23 -12.51 -6.90
N GLU A 156 8.98 -11.44 -6.16
CA GLU A 156 9.49 -11.25 -4.81
C GLU A 156 8.29 -11.15 -3.88
N VAL A 157 8.29 -11.95 -2.82
CA VAL A 157 7.31 -11.85 -1.75
C VAL A 157 8.06 -11.42 -0.51
N ASP A 158 7.72 -10.26 0.02
CA ASP A 158 8.32 -9.75 1.25
C ASP A 158 7.68 -10.38 2.50
N GLU A 159 8.03 -9.82 3.64
CA GLU A 159 7.77 -10.37 4.96
C GLU A 159 6.33 -10.13 5.41
N GLU A 160 5.76 -9.03 4.95
CA GLU A 160 4.37 -8.61 5.10
C GLU A 160 3.46 -9.38 4.13
N GLY A 161 4.02 -10.06 3.13
CA GLY A 161 3.29 -10.81 2.11
C GLY A 161 3.00 -10.01 0.84
N LYS A 162 3.53 -8.79 0.72
CA LYS A 162 3.43 -7.98 -0.49
C LYS A 162 4.25 -8.65 -1.59
N ILE A 163 3.58 -8.85 -2.72
CA ILE A 163 4.12 -9.52 -3.89
C ILE A 163 4.52 -8.44 -4.88
N THR A 164 5.73 -8.51 -5.40
CA THR A 164 6.15 -7.72 -6.55
C THR A 164 6.53 -8.64 -7.69
N VAL A 165 6.15 -8.30 -8.92
CA VAL A 165 6.59 -8.99 -10.14
C VAL A 165 7.37 -8.04 -11.01
N ASN A 166 8.64 -8.33 -11.17
CA ASN A 166 9.63 -7.48 -11.82
C ASN A 166 9.60 -6.07 -11.20
N GLY A 167 9.72 -5.97 -9.89
CA GLY A 167 9.79 -4.70 -9.14
C GLY A 167 8.51 -3.88 -9.14
N LYS A 168 7.45 -4.34 -9.82
CA LYS A 168 6.12 -3.75 -9.83
C LYS A 168 5.23 -4.45 -8.84
N GLU A 169 4.47 -3.69 -8.09
CA GLU A 169 3.58 -4.22 -7.07
C GLU A 169 2.45 -5.04 -7.70
N VAL A 170 2.12 -6.16 -7.07
CA VAL A 170 0.89 -6.90 -7.37
C VAL A 170 -0.17 -6.37 -6.44
N ASN A 171 -1.12 -5.62 -6.99
CA ASN A 171 -2.19 -4.99 -6.21
C ASN A 171 -3.53 -5.74 -6.32
N LYS A 172 -3.61 -6.80 -7.12
CA LYS A 172 -4.83 -7.59 -7.29
C LYS A 172 -4.50 -9.07 -7.52
N ILE A 173 -5.19 -9.97 -6.84
CA ILE A 173 -5.15 -11.40 -7.13
C ILE A 173 -6.53 -11.93 -7.45
N LEU A 174 -6.61 -12.60 -8.60
CA LEU A 174 -7.82 -13.23 -9.09
C LEU A 174 -7.68 -14.74 -8.93
N VAL A 175 -8.78 -15.41 -8.62
CA VAL A 175 -8.91 -16.86 -8.62
C VAL A 175 -9.95 -17.21 -9.67
N ASN A 176 -9.53 -17.87 -10.74
CA ASN A 176 -10.35 -18.11 -11.94
C ASN A 176 -10.95 -16.81 -12.52
N GLY A 177 -10.15 -15.74 -12.57
CA GLY A 177 -10.58 -14.45 -13.10
C GLY A 177 -11.41 -13.59 -12.15
N LYS A 178 -11.72 -14.08 -10.95
CA LYS A 178 -12.58 -13.38 -9.96
C LYS A 178 -11.81 -12.99 -8.70
N PRO A 179 -12.07 -11.81 -8.10
CA PRO A 179 -11.49 -11.43 -6.81
C PRO A 179 -11.76 -12.49 -5.72
N PHE A 180 -10.88 -12.57 -4.73
CA PHE A 180 -11.03 -13.47 -3.58
C PHE A 180 -10.76 -12.66 -2.31
N PHE A 181 -11.85 -12.22 -1.66
CA PHE A 181 -11.87 -11.19 -0.61
C PHE A 181 -11.23 -9.86 -1.02
N GLY A 182 -12.04 -8.98 -1.63
CA GLY A 182 -11.55 -7.70 -2.14
C GLY A 182 -10.40 -7.88 -3.12
N ASP A 183 -9.55 -6.85 -3.23
CA ASP A 183 -8.38 -6.85 -4.10
C ASP A 183 -7.09 -7.34 -3.39
N ASP A 184 -7.17 -7.88 -2.17
CA ASP A 184 -5.99 -8.25 -1.37
C ASP A 184 -5.26 -9.52 -1.88
N PRO A 185 -4.02 -9.40 -2.40
CA PRO A 185 -3.20 -10.54 -2.84
C PRO A 185 -2.91 -11.61 -1.75
N THR A 186 -2.90 -11.22 -0.49
CA THR A 186 -2.29 -12.01 0.59
C THR A 186 -3.25 -13.03 1.21
N ILE A 187 -4.56 -12.73 1.26
CA ILE A 187 -5.60 -13.66 1.73
C ILE A 187 -5.61 -14.90 0.82
N THR A 188 -5.54 -14.68 -0.48
CA THR A 188 -5.60 -15.72 -1.50
C THR A 188 -4.37 -16.64 -1.45
N THR A 189 -3.17 -16.06 -1.45
CA THR A 189 -1.95 -16.80 -1.73
C THR A 189 -1.45 -17.66 -0.57
N LYS A 190 -1.81 -17.35 0.68
CA LYS A 190 -1.42 -18.15 1.86
C LYS A 190 -2.40 -19.28 2.18
N ASN A 191 -3.67 -19.19 1.74
CA ASN A 191 -4.68 -20.21 2.04
C ASN A 191 -4.84 -21.25 0.95
N LEU A 192 -4.72 -20.84 -0.32
CA LEU A 192 -4.73 -21.79 -1.42
C LEU A 192 -3.45 -22.62 -1.39
N THR A 193 -3.61 -23.93 -1.53
CA THR A 193 -2.50 -24.86 -1.61
C THR A 193 -2.04 -24.97 -3.06
N LYS A 194 -0.76 -25.27 -3.28
CA LYS A 194 -0.22 -25.37 -4.65
C LYS A 194 -0.91 -26.43 -5.51
N ASP A 195 -1.44 -27.47 -4.88
CA ASP A 195 -1.92 -28.69 -5.53
C ASP A 195 -3.27 -28.48 -6.20
N ILE A 196 -4.01 -27.46 -5.78
CA ILE A 196 -5.25 -27.04 -6.43
C ILE A 196 -5.00 -26.07 -7.59
N ILE A 197 -3.82 -25.45 -7.69
CA ILE A 197 -3.51 -24.50 -8.77
C ILE A 197 -2.98 -25.22 -10.01
N GLU A 198 -3.50 -24.85 -11.17
CA GLU A 198 -3.06 -25.32 -12.48
C GLU A 198 -1.96 -24.41 -13.06
N LYS A 199 -2.24 -23.09 -13.14
CA LYS A 199 -1.37 -22.09 -13.75
C LYS A 199 -1.50 -20.74 -13.04
N ILE A 200 -0.46 -19.91 -13.17
CA ILE A 200 -0.39 -18.56 -12.63
C ILE A 200 -0.16 -17.59 -13.79
N GLN A 201 -0.97 -16.54 -13.90
CA GLN A 201 -0.86 -15.54 -14.96
C GLN A 201 -0.59 -14.17 -14.36
N VAL A 202 0.43 -13.47 -14.83
CA VAL A 202 0.73 -12.09 -14.42
C VAL A 202 0.42 -11.15 -15.57
N VAL A 203 -0.48 -10.20 -15.32
CA VAL A 203 -0.91 -9.17 -16.28
C VAL A 203 -0.75 -7.77 -15.71
N ASP A 204 -0.74 -6.76 -16.57
CA ASP A 204 -0.94 -5.37 -16.14
C ASP A 204 -2.33 -5.22 -15.53
N THR A 205 -2.47 -4.52 -14.41
CA THR A 205 -3.76 -4.35 -13.73
C THR A 205 -4.72 -3.54 -14.59
N LYS A 206 -5.96 -4.00 -14.72
CA LYS A 206 -7.02 -3.34 -15.50
C LYS A 206 -8.28 -3.19 -14.65
N THR A 207 -9.02 -2.12 -14.85
CA THR A 207 -10.43 -2.08 -14.42
C THR A 207 -11.25 -3.06 -15.26
N LYS A 208 -12.43 -3.45 -14.78
CA LYS A 208 -13.33 -4.32 -15.55
C LYS A 208 -13.74 -3.70 -16.88
N SER A 209 -14.11 -2.41 -16.87
CA SER A 209 -14.40 -1.66 -18.09
C SER A 209 -13.20 -1.61 -19.05
N GLU A 210 -11.97 -1.43 -18.54
CA GLU A 210 -10.76 -1.47 -19.38
C GLU A 210 -10.52 -2.87 -19.98
N ALA A 211 -10.76 -3.94 -19.21
CA ALA A 211 -10.69 -5.31 -19.70
C ALA A 211 -11.76 -5.58 -20.77
N PHE A 212 -13.00 -5.10 -20.57
CA PHE A 212 -14.13 -5.25 -21.48
C PHE A 212 -13.98 -4.47 -22.79
N THR A 213 -13.46 -3.24 -22.71
CA THR A 213 -13.22 -2.36 -23.87
C THR A 213 -11.90 -2.67 -24.58
N GLY A 214 -11.01 -3.45 -23.95
CA GLY A 214 -9.69 -3.78 -24.48
C GLY A 214 -8.68 -2.63 -24.33
N GLU A 215 -8.92 -1.73 -23.39
CA GLU A 215 -8.00 -0.65 -23.04
C GLU A 215 -6.71 -1.17 -22.40
N ALA A 216 -5.68 -0.33 -22.47
CA ALA A 216 -4.42 -0.59 -21.80
C ALA A 216 -4.60 -0.31 -20.30
N GLY A 217 -4.26 -1.29 -19.47
CA GLY A 217 -4.30 -1.14 -18.01
C GLY A 217 -3.15 -0.34 -17.44
N ASP A 218 -3.17 -0.22 -16.12
CA ASP A 218 -2.10 0.34 -15.32
C ASP A 218 -0.79 -0.43 -15.51
N LYS A 219 0.27 0.31 -15.84
CA LYS A 219 1.62 -0.22 -16.07
C LYS A 219 2.48 -0.21 -14.82
N GLU A 220 2.05 0.45 -13.75
CA GLU A 220 2.76 0.50 -12.47
C GLU A 220 2.43 -0.73 -11.61
N ASN A 221 1.18 -1.19 -11.71
CA ASN A 221 0.67 -2.33 -10.95
C ASN A 221 0.46 -3.58 -11.79
N LYS A 222 0.47 -4.74 -11.11
CA LYS A 222 0.27 -6.06 -11.69
C LYS A 222 -0.90 -6.79 -11.04
N THR A 223 -1.59 -7.59 -11.82
CA THR A 223 -2.58 -8.54 -11.34
C THR A 223 -2.06 -9.95 -11.53
N ILE A 224 -2.17 -10.80 -10.50
CA ILE A 224 -1.91 -12.24 -10.61
C ILE A 224 -3.25 -12.98 -10.67
N ASN A 225 -3.50 -13.72 -11.75
CA ASN A 225 -4.62 -14.65 -11.84
C ASN A 225 -4.15 -16.09 -11.58
N LEU A 226 -4.74 -16.73 -10.57
CA LEU A 226 -4.52 -18.12 -10.17
C LEU A 226 -5.66 -18.96 -10.75
N THR A 227 -5.36 -19.92 -11.63
CA THR A 227 -6.37 -20.85 -12.13
C THR A 227 -6.40 -22.11 -11.27
N ILE A 228 -7.55 -22.45 -10.71
CA ILE A 228 -7.78 -23.70 -9.96
C ILE A 228 -8.12 -24.82 -10.94
N LYS A 229 -7.63 -26.03 -10.67
CA LYS A 229 -8.00 -27.25 -11.42
C LYS A 229 -9.48 -27.56 -11.27
N GLU A 230 -10.18 -27.90 -12.34
CA GLU A 230 -11.63 -28.12 -12.36
C GLU A 230 -12.09 -29.12 -11.29
N GLU A 231 -11.34 -30.19 -11.05
CA GLU A 231 -11.67 -31.22 -10.05
C GLU A 231 -11.57 -30.76 -8.58
N ASN A 232 -11.02 -29.57 -8.31
CA ASN A 232 -10.77 -29.06 -6.95
C ASN A 232 -11.62 -27.82 -6.60
N ASN A 233 -12.69 -27.55 -7.36
CA ASN A 233 -13.50 -26.33 -7.22
C ASN A 233 -14.61 -26.43 -6.14
N LYS A 234 -14.58 -27.45 -5.27
CA LYS A 234 -15.54 -27.68 -4.18
C LYS A 234 -14.85 -28.09 -2.89
N GLY A 235 -15.29 -27.53 -1.76
CA GLY A 235 -14.84 -27.91 -0.43
C GLY A 235 -14.77 -26.73 0.55
N VAL A 236 -14.26 -27.01 1.75
CA VAL A 236 -14.18 -26.07 2.87
C VAL A 236 -12.75 -26.03 3.37
N PHE A 237 -12.21 -24.83 3.57
CA PHE A 237 -10.87 -24.65 4.08
C PHE A 237 -10.77 -23.39 4.92
N GLY A 238 -9.79 -23.36 5.80
CA GLY A 238 -9.66 -22.26 6.72
C GLY A 238 -8.62 -22.50 7.79
N ARG A 239 -8.59 -21.59 8.75
CA ARG A 239 -7.67 -21.61 9.87
C ARG A 239 -8.31 -21.01 11.10
N VAL A 240 -8.00 -21.59 12.26
CA VAL A 240 -8.32 -21.02 13.56
C VAL A 240 -7.03 -20.92 14.37
N ALA A 241 -6.91 -19.88 15.18
CA ALA A 241 -5.74 -19.62 16.01
C ALA A 241 -6.15 -18.89 17.29
N ALA A 242 -5.48 -19.20 18.38
CA ALA A 242 -5.68 -18.55 19.67
C ALA A 242 -4.38 -18.57 20.47
N GLY A 243 -4.19 -17.56 21.32
CA GLY A 243 -2.96 -17.39 22.07
C GLY A 243 -3.15 -16.50 23.29
N ALA A 244 -2.41 -16.86 24.33
CA ALA A 244 -2.40 -16.18 25.61
C ALA A 244 -0.95 -15.89 25.99
N GLY A 245 -0.72 -14.71 26.55
CA GLY A 245 0.60 -14.23 26.92
C GLY A 245 0.65 -13.60 28.31
N THR A 246 1.85 -13.19 28.68
CA THR A 246 2.11 -12.41 29.91
C THR A 246 1.35 -11.09 29.87
N ASP A 247 1.19 -10.43 31.02
CA ASP A 247 0.55 -9.11 31.12
C ASP A 247 -0.87 -9.06 30.52
N GLN A 248 -1.59 -10.18 30.67
CA GLN A 248 -2.96 -10.37 30.15
C GLN A 248 -3.08 -10.14 28.64
N ARG A 249 -1.98 -10.33 27.89
CA ARG A 249 -1.99 -10.24 26.43
C ARG A 249 -2.68 -11.45 25.83
N TYR A 250 -3.54 -11.23 24.85
CA TYR A 250 -4.22 -12.29 24.12
C TYR A 250 -4.39 -11.95 22.65
N GLU A 251 -4.61 -13.00 21.89
CA GLU A 251 -4.97 -12.90 20.48
C GLU A 251 -5.80 -14.13 20.10
N TYR A 252 -6.83 -13.95 19.28
CA TYR A 252 -7.52 -15.04 18.62
C TYR A 252 -7.93 -14.61 17.23
N ALA A 253 -8.01 -15.59 16.32
CA ALA A 253 -8.51 -15.34 15.00
C ALA A 253 -8.94 -16.62 14.28
N GLY A 254 -9.92 -16.50 13.40
CA GLY A 254 -10.47 -17.59 12.61
C GLY A 254 -10.93 -17.11 11.25
N MET A 255 -10.77 -17.96 10.25
CA MET A 255 -11.29 -17.75 8.90
C MET A 255 -11.75 -19.10 8.32
N VAL A 256 -12.92 -19.11 7.71
CA VAL A 256 -13.55 -20.27 7.08
C VAL A 256 -14.01 -19.87 5.69
N ASN A 257 -13.63 -20.64 4.68
CA ASN A 257 -14.00 -20.44 3.29
C ASN A 257 -14.72 -21.70 2.78
N LEU A 258 -15.83 -21.50 2.09
CA LEU A 258 -16.64 -22.54 1.46
C LEU A 258 -16.75 -22.26 -0.03
N PHE A 259 -16.26 -23.20 -0.84
CA PHE A 259 -16.28 -23.12 -2.29
C PHE A 259 -17.24 -24.16 -2.84
N ASN A 260 -18.09 -23.72 -3.76
CA ASN A 260 -18.93 -24.59 -4.57
C ASN A 260 -19.03 -24.03 -5.99
N ASN A 261 -18.05 -24.38 -6.83
CA ASN A 261 -17.89 -23.85 -8.18
C ASN A 261 -17.74 -22.31 -8.16
N ASP A 262 -18.71 -21.60 -8.73
CA ASP A 262 -18.75 -20.15 -8.76
C ASP A 262 -19.14 -19.52 -7.43
N ARG A 263 -19.92 -20.24 -6.61
CA ARG A 263 -20.37 -19.77 -5.31
C ARG A 263 -19.24 -19.87 -4.29
N ARG A 264 -18.90 -18.73 -3.69
CA ARG A 264 -17.86 -18.58 -2.67
C ARG A 264 -18.47 -17.87 -1.46
N ILE A 265 -18.31 -18.47 -0.29
CA ILE A 265 -18.75 -17.89 0.97
C ILE A 265 -17.56 -17.92 1.91
N SER A 266 -17.31 -16.80 2.57
CA SER A 266 -16.20 -16.71 3.49
C SER A 266 -16.54 -15.94 4.74
N VAL A 267 -16.08 -16.43 5.89
CA VAL A 267 -16.36 -15.88 7.22
C VAL A 267 -15.04 -15.72 7.95
N LEU A 268 -14.84 -14.59 8.62
CA LEU A 268 -13.68 -14.34 9.46
C LEU A 268 -14.07 -13.65 10.76
N ALA A 269 -13.29 -13.89 11.80
CA ALA A 269 -13.42 -13.24 13.09
C ALA A 269 -12.08 -13.19 13.81
N GLY A 270 -11.77 -12.10 14.49
CA GLY A 270 -10.51 -11.93 15.20
C GLY A 270 -10.59 -10.91 16.32
N GLY A 271 -9.62 -10.94 17.23
CA GLY A 271 -9.50 -9.98 18.30
C GLY A 271 -8.21 -10.11 19.11
N ASN A 272 -7.73 -9.00 19.67
CA ASN A 272 -6.46 -8.93 20.40
C ASN A 272 -6.31 -7.64 21.21
N ASN A 273 -5.31 -7.59 22.10
CA ASN A 273 -4.85 -6.39 22.82
C ASN A 273 -3.33 -6.16 22.69
N ILE A 274 -2.79 -6.54 21.53
CA ILE A 274 -1.36 -6.45 21.19
C ILE A 274 -1.15 -5.52 19.97
N ASN A 275 -2.00 -4.50 19.82
CA ASN A 275 -1.93 -3.47 18.77
C ASN A 275 -1.85 -4.05 17.36
N SER A 276 -2.63 -5.10 17.10
CA SER A 276 -2.75 -5.72 15.79
C SER A 276 -4.16 -5.51 15.21
N PRO A 277 -4.35 -5.60 13.88
CA PRO A 277 -5.67 -5.58 13.20
C PRO A 277 -6.70 -6.66 13.55
N GLY A 278 -6.65 -7.26 14.75
CA GLY A 278 -7.51 -8.40 15.11
C GLY A 278 -6.93 -9.75 14.68
N PHE A 279 -5.80 -9.76 13.97
CA PHE A 279 -5.30 -10.94 13.26
C PHE A 279 -3.75 -11.12 13.30
N SER A 280 -3.06 -10.87 14.41
CA SER A 280 -1.58 -10.98 14.55
C SER A 280 -0.91 -12.38 14.37
N PHE A 281 -1.66 -13.47 14.15
CA PHE A 281 -1.14 -14.84 14.07
C PHE A 281 -0.29 -15.12 12.82
N GLY A 282 0.93 -14.58 12.73
CA GLY A 282 2.02 -15.00 11.86
C GLY A 282 1.69 -15.05 10.36
N GLU A 283 0.94 -16.07 9.93
CA GLU A 283 0.38 -16.21 8.60
C GLU A 283 -0.98 -15.51 8.44
N LEU A 284 -1.80 -15.40 9.49
CA LEU A 284 -3.08 -14.68 9.48
C LEU A 284 -2.89 -13.16 9.46
N SER A 285 -1.85 -12.63 10.11
CA SER A 285 -1.50 -11.20 10.08
C SER A 285 -1.03 -10.75 8.72
N LYS A 286 -0.35 -11.67 8.04
CA LYS A 286 0.11 -11.50 6.67
C LYS A 286 -0.96 -11.88 5.65
N MET A 287 -2.08 -12.49 6.06
CA MET A 287 -3.21 -12.79 5.17
C MET A 287 -4.08 -11.56 4.97
N PHE A 288 -4.18 -10.66 5.94
CA PHE A 288 -4.88 -9.38 5.78
C PHE A 288 -3.90 -8.27 5.40
N GLY A 289 -2.83 -8.62 4.69
CA GLY A 289 -1.63 -7.83 4.50
C GLY A 289 -1.65 -6.88 3.31
N ASN A 290 -2.75 -6.76 2.56
CA ASN A 290 -2.95 -5.76 1.51
C ASN A 290 -4.45 -5.52 1.22
N ALA A 291 -5.23 -5.08 2.21
CA ALA A 291 -6.33 -4.19 1.85
C ALA A 291 -5.72 -3.01 1.07
N SER A 292 -6.45 -2.44 0.11
CA SER A 292 -6.06 -1.35 -0.80
C SER A 292 -5.32 -0.18 -0.12
N SER A 293 -5.43 -0.08 1.20
CA SER A 293 -4.50 0.64 2.07
C SER A 293 -4.47 0.07 3.50
N ILE A 294 -3.33 -0.50 3.91
CA ILE A 294 -2.96 -0.54 5.33
C ILE A 294 -1.94 0.55 5.60
N TYR A 295 -2.42 1.68 6.11
CA TYR A 295 -1.56 2.74 6.61
C TYR A 295 -1.42 2.57 8.11
N ILE A 296 -0.31 2.00 8.57
CA ILE A 296 0.13 2.15 9.96
C ILE A 296 0.74 3.54 10.04
N ASN A 297 -0.01 4.48 10.59
CA ASN A 297 0.47 5.84 10.81
C ASN A 297 1.62 5.82 11.83
N SER A 298 2.49 6.83 11.79
CA SER A 298 3.54 7.02 12.80
C SER A 298 3.00 7.25 14.22
N ASN A 299 1.69 7.49 14.32
CA ASN A 299 0.97 7.50 15.57
C ASN A 299 0.44 6.12 15.98
N GLY A 300 0.69 4.99 15.30
CA GLY A 300 0.20 3.67 15.76
C GLY A 300 -1.28 3.38 15.50
N SER A 301 -2.08 4.34 14.99
CA SER A 301 -3.35 4.02 14.33
C SER A 301 -3.07 3.26 13.03
N PHE A 302 -3.92 2.30 12.70
CA PHE A 302 -3.82 1.62 11.41
C PHE A 302 -5.16 1.70 10.67
N ARG A 303 -5.12 2.10 9.40
CA ARG A 303 -6.29 2.00 8.52
C ARG A 303 -6.31 0.63 7.83
N PHE A 304 -7.49 0.07 7.61
CA PHE A 304 -7.72 -1.14 6.83
C PHE A 304 -8.95 -0.88 5.94
N ASP A 305 -8.76 -0.85 4.62
CA ASP A 305 -9.84 -0.66 3.64
C ASP A 305 -10.70 0.59 3.91
N GLY A 306 -10.03 1.74 4.09
CA GLY A 306 -10.66 3.02 4.47
C GLY A 306 -11.00 3.16 5.96
N ARG A 307 -10.95 2.08 6.74
CA ARG A 307 -11.45 2.06 8.13
C ARG A 307 -10.31 2.23 9.13
N SER A 308 -10.38 3.26 9.98
CA SER A 308 -9.35 3.51 11.01
C SER A 308 -9.58 2.63 12.22
N PHE A 309 -8.53 1.97 12.69
CA PHE A 309 -8.48 1.23 13.94
C PHE A 309 -7.53 1.94 14.90
N GLY A 310 -8.06 2.33 16.06
CA GLY A 310 -7.35 3.18 17.02
C GLY A 310 -7.25 4.65 16.57
N GLY A 311 -6.84 5.50 17.51
CA GLY A 311 -6.85 6.97 17.39
C GLY A 311 -5.50 7.63 17.64
N GLY A 312 -4.38 6.91 17.48
CA GLY A 312 -3.08 7.44 17.80
C GLY A 312 -2.26 6.46 18.62
N GLN A 313 -1.23 6.99 19.29
CA GLN A 313 -0.26 6.15 19.98
C GLN A 313 -0.97 5.51 21.18
N GLY A 314 -0.44 4.44 21.76
CA GLY A 314 -1.10 3.76 22.87
C GLY A 314 -1.27 2.27 22.70
N ILE A 315 -2.10 1.68 23.55
CA ILE A 315 -2.46 0.26 23.50
C ILE A 315 -3.88 0.15 22.97
N THR A 316 -4.04 -0.55 21.86
CA THR A 316 -5.32 -0.78 21.20
C THR A 316 -5.77 -2.21 21.41
N THR A 317 -6.93 -2.35 22.03
CA THR A 317 -7.70 -3.59 22.04
C THR A 317 -8.66 -3.56 20.86
N SER A 318 -8.62 -4.56 19.98
CA SER A 318 -9.44 -4.58 18.77
C SER A 318 -10.14 -5.93 18.59
N ARG A 319 -11.30 -5.87 17.94
CA ARG A 319 -12.09 -7.01 17.49
C ARG A 319 -12.62 -6.72 16.10
N SER A 320 -12.66 -7.74 15.26
CA SER A 320 -13.16 -7.64 13.90
C SER A 320 -13.90 -8.90 13.48
N THR A 321 -14.90 -8.74 12.61
CA THR A 321 -15.67 -9.84 12.03
C THR A 321 -16.02 -9.47 10.59
N GLY A 322 -15.92 -10.42 9.67
CA GLY A 322 -16.18 -10.19 8.26
C GLY A 322 -16.92 -11.35 7.61
N LEU A 323 -17.76 -11.02 6.66
CA LEU A 323 -18.50 -11.94 5.81
C LEU A 323 -18.28 -11.53 4.36
N ASN A 324 -18.07 -12.50 3.48
CA ASN A 324 -17.97 -12.28 2.05
C ASN A 324 -18.78 -13.35 1.30
N TYR A 325 -19.46 -12.92 0.26
CA TYR A 325 -20.26 -13.73 -0.64
C TYR A 325 -19.93 -13.33 -2.07
N ALA A 326 -19.70 -14.32 -2.94
CA ALA A 326 -19.61 -14.10 -4.37
C ALA A 326 -20.27 -15.26 -5.11
N ASP A 327 -21.01 -14.98 -6.17
CA ASP A 327 -21.67 -16.00 -6.99
C ASP A 327 -21.96 -15.47 -8.41
N VAL A 328 -22.30 -16.38 -9.31
CA VAL A 328 -22.82 -16.05 -10.65
C VAL A 328 -24.26 -16.51 -10.75
N ILE A 329 -25.16 -15.58 -10.97
CA ILE A 329 -26.57 -15.89 -11.18
C ILE A 329 -26.82 -16.01 -12.68
N GLY A 330 -27.04 -17.24 -13.14
CA GLY A 330 -27.16 -17.55 -14.57
C GLY A 330 -25.80 -17.52 -15.27
N GLU A 331 -25.72 -16.84 -16.42
CA GLU A 331 -24.48 -16.68 -17.20
C GLU A 331 -24.04 -15.21 -17.38
N THR A 332 -24.81 -14.25 -16.85
CA THR A 332 -24.67 -12.82 -17.20
C THR A 332 -24.52 -11.89 -16.01
N VAL A 333 -24.73 -12.37 -14.77
CA VAL A 333 -24.72 -11.52 -13.57
C VAL A 333 -23.74 -12.08 -12.56
N ASP A 334 -22.62 -11.38 -12.35
CA ASP A 334 -21.74 -11.62 -11.21
C ASP A 334 -22.23 -10.76 -10.04
N ILE A 335 -22.33 -11.36 -8.86
CA ILE A 335 -22.67 -10.64 -7.63
C ILE A 335 -21.57 -10.89 -6.62
N ALA A 336 -21.08 -9.82 -6.00
CA ALA A 336 -20.28 -9.90 -4.79
C ALA A 336 -20.88 -9.01 -3.69
N ALA A 337 -20.74 -9.45 -2.46
CA ALA A 337 -21.17 -8.72 -1.29
C ALA A 337 -20.19 -9.00 -0.15
N ASP A 338 -19.82 -7.97 0.60
CA ASP A 338 -19.11 -8.13 1.85
C ASP A 338 -19.67 -7.23 2.95
N TYR A 339 -19.52 -7.71 4.17
CA TYR A 339 -19.87 -6.99 5.38
C TYR A 339 -18.76 -7.16 6.39
N PHE A 340 -18.40 -6.07 7.05
CA PHE A 340 -17.37 -6.10 8.07
C PHE A 340 -17.75 -5.21 9.25
N ASN A 341 -17.50 -5.72 10.45
CA ASN A 341 -17.57 -4.98 11.69
C ASN A 341 -16.19 -4.94 12.34
N SER A 342 -15.86 -3.79 12.91
CA SER A 342 -14.63 -3.56 13.66
C SER A 342 -14.90 -2.70 14.87
N SER A 343 -14.53 -3.20 16.04
CA SER A 343 -14.55 -2.42 17.28
C SER A 343 -13.14 -2.32 17.87
N SER A 344 -12.84 -1.16 18.45
CA SER A 344 -11.57 -0.93 19.13
C SER A 344 -11.71 0.01 20.31
N ASN A 345 -10.93 -0.26 21.35
CA ASN A 345 -10.66 0.65 22.45
C ASN A 345 -9.15 0.98 22.42
N SER A 346 -8.81 2.27 22.47
CA SER A 346 -7.44 2.76 22.39
C SER A 346 -7.13 3.66 23.58
N GLU A 347 -6.19 3.23 24.42
CA GLU A 347 -5.73 4.00 25.58
C GLU A 347 -4.34 4.58 25.32
N ASN A 348 -4.22 5.91 25.48
CA ASN A 348 -2.96 6.61 25.31
C ASN A 348 -2.68 7.56 26.48
N GLN A 349 -1.41 7.61 26.88
CA GLN A 349 -0.88 8.68 27.71
C GLN A 349 0.30 9.29 26.96
N THR A 350 0.34 10.60 26.91
CA THR A 350 1.37 11.37 26.21
C THR A 350 2.03 12.33 27.18
N ILE A 351 3.35 12.45 27.06
CA ILE A 351 4.15 13.48 27.71
C ILE A 351 4.92 14.20 26.61
N SER A 352 4.86 15.52 26.61
CA SER A 352 5.59 16.36 25.66
C SER A 352 6.27 17.49 26.40
N GLU A 353 7.54 17.73 26.07
CA GLU A 353 8.34 18.86 26.56
C GLU A 353 8.84 19.60 25.32
N ARG A 354 8.49 20.88 25.19
CA ARG A 354 8.80 21.67 24.00
C ARG A 354 9.50 22.96 24.38
N GLU A 355 10.68 23.20 23.84
CA GLU A 355 11.35 24.51 23.80
C GLU A 355 10.96 25.19 22.49
N THR A 356 10.26 26.34 22.56
CA THR A 356 9.97 27.17 21.38
C THR A 356 10.98 28.29 21.32
N ILE A 357 11.64 28.44 20.17
CA ILE A 357 12.71 29.39 19.91
C ILE A 357 12.17 30.47 19.00
N LEU A 358 12.17 31.72 19.50
CA LEU A 358 11.83 32.93 18.76
C LEU A 358 13.12 33.68 18.38
N ALA A 359 12.99 34.78 17.64
CA ALA A 359 14.14 35.55 17.17
C ALA A 359 14.92 36.23 18.32
N ASP A 360 14.24 36.57 19.41
CA ASP A 360 14.74 37.36 20.53
C ASP A 360 14.50 36.72 21.92
N SER A 361 13.79 35.58 21.97
CA SER A 361 13.36 34.94 23.21
C SER A 361 13.09 33.45 23.01
N ARG A 362 12.85 32.73 24.10
CA ARG A 362 12.37 31.35 24.09
C ARG A 362 11.45 31.09 25.27
N PHE A 363 10.63 30.06 25.15
CA PHE A 363 9.77 29.58 26.23
C PHE A 363 9.63 28.07 26.16
N PHE A 364 9.22 27.46 27.26
CA PHE A 364 9.07 26.02 27.41
C PHE A 364 7.61 25.66 27.65
N THR A 365 7.11 24.61 27.02
CA THR A 365 5.77 24.08 27.25
C THR A 365 5.88 22.62 27.61
N ASN A 366 5.37 22.25 28.79
CA ASN A 366 5.24 20.86 29.20
C ASN A 366 3.77 20.47 29.18
N SER A 367 3.47 19.34 28.54
CA SER A 367 2.12 18.84 28.34
C SER A 367 2.05 17.39 28.77
N ARG A 368 1.02 17.06 29.56
CA ARG A 368 0.65 15.68 29.86
C ARG A 368 -0.82 15.49 29.50
N SER A 369 -1.07 14.57 28.59
CA SER A 369 -2.43 14.24 28.18
C SER A 369 -2.73 12.76 28.22
N THR A 370 -4.00 12.44 28.46
CA THR A 370 -4.55 11.09 28.40
C THR A 370 -5.73 11.07 27.46
N SER A 371 -5.80 10.08 26.59
CA SER A 371 -6.93 9.87 25.69
C SER A 371 -7.39 8.43 25.76
N ASN A 372 -8.70 8.23 25.87
CA ASN A 372 -9.35 6.95 25.69
C ASN A 372 -10.35 7.07 24.54
N ASN A 373 -10.17 6.27 23.49
CA ASN A 373 -10.99 6.32 22.30
C ASN A 373 -11.64 4.96 22.03
N ASP A 374 -12.97 4.91 22.12
CA ASP A 374 -13.81 3.77 21.75
C ASP A 374 -14.40 3.99 20.36
N THR A 375 -14.18 3.04 19.46
CA THR A 375 -14.68 3.11 18.08
C THR A 375 -15.40 1.81 17.73
N ASP A 376 -16.60 1.90 17.17
CA ASP A 376 -17.33 0.79 16.55
C ASP A 376 -17.72 1.18 15.13
N SER A 377 -17.24 0.41 14.17
CA SER A 377 -17.37 0.70 12.75
C SER A 377 -17.94 -0.49 12.00
N HIS A 378 -18.79 -0.20 11.04
CA HIS A 378 -19.48 -1.13 10.17
C HIS A 378 -19.31 -0.69 8.72
N SER A 379 -19.28 -1.69 7.85
CA SER A 379 -19.17 -1.46 6.41
C SER A 379 -19.87 -2.57 5.66
N ALA A 380 -20.54 -2.22 4.57
CA ALA A 380 -21.17 -3.16 3.68
C ALA A 380 -20.90 -2.71 2.24
N ASN A 381 -20.31 -3.59 1.44
CA ASN A 381 -20.06 -3.33 0.03
C ASN A 381 -20.84 -4.34 -0.80
N LEU A 382 -21.40 -3.89 -1.91
CA LEU A 382 -22.04 -4.73 -2.91
C LEU A 382 -21.43 -4.41 -4.26
N GLU A 383 -21.39 -5.42 -5.13
CA GLU A 383 -20.93 -5.30 -6.50
C GLU A 383 -21.86 -6.13 -7.37
N PHE A 384 -22.43 -5.49 -8.38
CA PHE A 384 -23.25 -6.13 -9.40
C PHE A 384 -22.61 -5.87 -10.75
N GLU A 385 -22.15 -6.93 -11.40
CA GLU A 385 -21.65 -6.89 -12.77
C GLU A 385 -22.68 -7.55 -13.68
N ILE A 386 -23.15 -6.83 -14.68
CA ILE A 386 -24.14 -7.33 -15.62
C ILE A 386 -23.58 -7.23 -17.03
N GLU A 387 -23.27 -8.37 -17.62
CA GLU A 387 -22.84 -8.50 -19.02
C GLU A 387 -23.95 -9.21 -19.81
N THR A 388 -24.84 -8.43 -20.46
CA THR A 388 -25.95 -9.02 -21.23
C THR A 388 -25.48 -9.66 -22.53
N ASP A 389 -24.42 -9.11 -23.13
CA ASP A 389 -23.80 -9.59 -24.36
C ASP A 389 -22.35 -9.09 -24.46
N SER A 390 -21.61 -9.47 -25.51
CA SER A 390 -20.22 -9.03 -25.75
C SER A 390 -20.02 -7.51 -26.00
N THR A 391 -21.10 -6.72 -25.96
CA THR A 391 -21.12 -5.30 -26.30
C THR A 391 -21.64 -4.41 -25.18
N PHE A 392 -22.40 -4.91 -24.21
CA PHE A 392 -22.92 -4.12 -23.10
C PHE A 392 -22.49 -4.68 -21.75
N GLN A 393 -21.97 -3.78 -20.90
CA GLN A 393 -21.56 -4.04 -19.53
C GLN A 393 -22.13 -2.95 -18.62
N LEU A 394 -22.66 -3.36 -17.47
CA LEU A 394 -23.13 -2.47 -16.40
C LEU A 394 -22.50 -2.93 -15.08
N SER A 395 -21.72 -2.07 -14.44
CA SER A 395 -21.24 -2.26 -13.07
C SER A 395 -21.97 -1.31 -12.13
N ILE A 396 -22.40 -1.82 -10.96
CA ILE A 396 -23.01 -1.06 -9.87
C ILE A 396 -22.33 -1.48 -8.56
N GLU A 397 -21.64 -0.54 -7.93
CA GLU A 397 -20.76 -0.79 -6.78
C GLU A 397 -21.13 0.14 -5.60
N PRO A 398 -22.23 -0.11 -4.86
CA PRO A 398 -22.57 0.68 -3.69
C PRO A 398 -21.78 0.21 -2.46
N SER A 399 -21.35 1.18 -1.66
CA SER A 399 -20.68 1.00 -0.38
C SER A 399 -21.40 1.81 0.69
N PHE A 400 -21.52 1.21 1.88
CA PHE A 400 -22.12 1.81 3.06
C PHE A 400 -21.12 1.72 4.21
N GLY A 401 -20.90 2.83 4.88
CA GLY A 401 -20.07 2.95 6.08
C GLY A 401 -20.87 3.54 7.24
N TYR A 402 -20.61 3.06 8.44
CA TYR A 402 -21.09 3.65 9.66
C TYR A 402 -20.01 3.55 10.72
N SER A 403 -19.71 4.63 11.44
CA SER A 403 -18.84 4.59 12.59
C SER A 403 -19.38 5.41 13.73
N LYS A 404 -19.15 4.90 14.95
CA LYS A 404 -19.43 5.59 16.20
C LYS A 404 -18.13 5.66 16.98
N THR A 405 -17.77 6.87 17.40
CA THR A 405 -16.54 7.15 18.14
C THR A 405 -16.88 7.88 19.44
N LYS A 406 -16.32 7.45 20.56
CA LYS A 406 -16.38 8.15 21.85
C LYS A 406 -14.95 8.41 22.31
N THR A 407 -14.59 9.69 22.47
CA THR A 407 -13.26 10.10 22.90
C THR A 407 -13.36 10.85 24.21
N PHE A 408 -12.69 10.33 25.24
CA PHE A 408 -12.41 11.06 26.46
C PHE A 408 -10.97 11.59 26.38
N TYR A 409 -10.81 12.89 26.54
CA TYR A 409 -9.50 13.56 26.50
C TYR A 409 -9.30 14.40 27.76
N ASN A 410 -8.14 14.26 28.38
CA ASN A 410 -7.70 15.12 29.46
C ASN A 410 -6.29 15.64 29.17
N SER A 411 -6.03 16.92 29.39
CA SER A 411 -4.72 17.55 29.27
C SER A 411 -4.41 18.42 30.48
N ASN A 412 -3.14 18.43 30.87
CA ASN A 412 -2.57 19.44 31.75
C ASN A 412 -1.33 19.99 31.06
N ASP A 413 -1.32 21.31 30.87
CA ASP A 413 -0.28 22.03 30.17
C ASP A 413 0.27 23.13 31.08
N GLU A 414 1.58 23.34 31.02
CA GLU A 414 2.28 24.44 31.69
C GLU A 414 3.23 25.11 30.71
N THR A 415 3.31 26.45 30.77
CA THR A 415 4.25 27.24 29.99
C THR A 415 5.18 28.01 30.91
N LEU A 416 6.49 27.87 30.69
CA LEU A 416 7.55 28.54 31.42
C LEU A 416 8.28 29.53 30.50
N ASP A 417 8.70 30.68 31.03
CA ASP A 417 9.57 31.61 30.30
C ASP A 417 11.03 31.12 30.23
N GLU A 418 11.94 31.96 29.71
CA GLU A 418 13.37 31.64 29.60
C GLU A 418 14.04 31.42 30.97
N ASP A 419 13.54 32.06 32.02
CA ASP A 419 14.02 31.91 33.42
C ASP A 419 13.35 30.73 34.15
N LEU A 420 12.55 29.92 33.43
CA LEU A 420 11.76 28.80 33.93
C LEU A 420 10.69 29.21 34.95
N VAL A 421 10.19 30.44 34.87
CA VAL A 421 9.08 30.92 35.67
C VAL A 421 7.77 30.58 34.98
N LEU A 422 6.81 30.04 35.74
CA LEU A 422 5.48 29.69 35.23
C LEU A 422 4.73 30.95 34.77
N THR A 423 4.37 30.98 33.49
CA THR A 423 3.65 32.09 32.84
C THR A 423 2.18 31.77 32.60
N ASN A 424 1.85 30.51 32.34
CA ASN A 424 0.46 30.03 32.32
C ASN A 424 0.39 28.53 32.59
N GLN A 425 -0.77 28.08 33.04
CA GLN A 425 -1.12 26.67 33.11
C GLN A 425 -2.56 26.45 32.65
N SER A 426 -2.86 25.29 32.08
CA SER A 426 -4.22 24.93 31.71
C SER A 426 -4.54 23.47 31.97
N ALA A 427 -5.77 23.21 32.44
CA ALA A 427 -6.36 21.89 32.51
C ALA A 427 -7.54 21.83 31.55
N VAL A 428 -7.62 20.77 30.73
CA VAL A 428 -8.67 20.56 29.76
C VAL A 428 -9.25 19.16 29.94
N ASN A 429 -10.57 19.05 29.93
CA ASN A 429 -11.31 17.80 29.89
C ASN A 429 -12.38 17.89 28.78
N SER A 430 -12.39 16.95 27.86
CA SER A 430 -13.34 16.89 26.76
C SER A 430 -13.90 15.47 26.60
N ASP A 431 -15.20 15.38 26.41
CA ASP A 431 -15.94 14.15 26.10
C ASP A 431 -16.66 14.35 24.77
N VAL A 432 -16.17 13.67 23.73
CA VAL A 432 -16.66 13.80 22.36
C VAL A 432 -17.33 12.50 21.93
N GLU A 433 -18.59 12.57 21.53
CA GLU A 433 -19.28 11.49 20.84
C GLU A 433 -19.50 11.88 19.38
N SER A 434 -19.10 11.03 18.44
CA SER A 434 -19.22 11.30 17.00
C SER A 434 -19.83 10.11 16.26
N TYR A 435 -20.67 10.42 15.28
CA TYR A 435 -21.31 9.47 14.38
C TYR A 435 -20.99 9.84 12.94
N ALA A 436 -20.38 8.93 12.19
CA ALA A 436 -20.20 9.08 10.76
C ALA A 436 -21.05 8.07 10.00
N ARG A 437 -21.74 8.52 8.95
CA ARG A 437 -22.51 7.70 8.01
C ARG A 437 -22.00 8.02 6.62
N GLU A 438 -21.52 7.01 5.93
CA GLU A 438 -20.92 7.13 4.61
C GLU A 438 -21.73 6.28 3.62
N PHE A 439 -22.02 6.83 2.47
CA PHE A 439 -22.59 6.09 1.35
C PHE A 439 -21.88 6.55 0.08
N SER A 440 -21.30 5.60 -0.64
CA SER A 440 -20.79 5.86 -1.97
C SER A 440 -21.36 4.85 -2.96
N THR A 441 -21.48 5.25 -4.22
CA THR A 441 -21.82 4.31 -5.29
C THR A 441 -21.13 4.73 -6.56
N ASN A 442 -20.54 3.76 -7.25
CA ASN A 442 -20.12 3.92 -8.64
C ASN A 442 -21.05 3.12 -9.55
N ILE A 443 -21.61 3.77 -10.55
CA ILE A 443 -22.42 3.14 -11.58
C ILE A 443 -21.77 3.42 -12.92
N SER A 444 -21.28 2.38 -13.60
CA SER A 444 -20.67 2.50 -14.92
C SER A 444 -21.40 1.64 -15.95
N ALA A 445 -21.82 2.26 -17.04
CA ALA A 445 -22.49 1.60 -18.15
C ALA A 445 -21.67 1.80 -19.43
N THR A 446 -21.19 0.70 -20.01
CA THR A 446 -20.37 0.69 -21.21
C THR A 446 -21.09 -0.03 -22.34
N LYS A 447 -21.30 0.67 -23.47
CA LYS A 447 -21.78 0.07 -24.72
C LYS A 447 -20.73 0.19 -25.83
N ARG A 448 -20.17 -0.94 -26.23
CA ARG A 448 -19.32 -1.08 -27.41
C ARG A 448 -20.16 -1.11 -28.68
N PHE A 449 -19.65 -0.53 -29.76
CA PHE A 449 -20.28 -0.59 -31.07
C PHE A 449 -19.24 -0.71 -32.19
N GLY A 450 -19.64 -1.42 -33.25
CA GLY A 450 -18.73 -1.81 -34.33
C GLY A 450 -17.59 -2.74 -33.88
N SER A 451 -16.72 -3.10 -34.82
CA SER A 451 -15.60 -4.04 -34.59
C SER A 451 -14.23 -3.37 -34.40
N LYS A 452 -14.19 -2.03 -34.48
CA LYS A 452 -12.95 -1.24 -34.51
C LYS A 452 -12.49 -0.70 -33.15
N GLY A 453 -13.23 -1.00 -32.08
CA GLY A 453 -12.93 -0.58 -30.70
C GLY A 453 -13.61 0.74 -30.29
N ALA A 454 -14.78 1.04 -30.85
CA ALA A 454 -15.59 2.19 -30.45
C ALA A 454 -16.49 1.84 -29.26
N PHE A 455 -16.70 2.79 -28.36
CA PHE A 455 -17.64 2.64 -27.24
C PHE A 455 -18.16 3.99 -26.76
N ILE A 456 -19.29 3.92 -26.05
CA ILE A 456 -19.80 4.99 -25.19
C ILE A 456 -19.81 4.45 -23.76
N LYS A 457 -19.28 5.24 -22.83
CA LYS A 457 -19.27 4.94 -21.39
C LYS A 457 -19.94 6.09 -20.67
N ALA A 458 -20.88 5.78 -19.78
CA ALA A 458 -21.43 6.72 -18.83
C ALA A 458 -21.09 6.23 -17.43
N GLU A 459 -20.55 7.11 -16.60
CA GLU A 459 -20.15 6.83 -15.22
C GLU A 459 -20.80 7.85 -14.31
N VAL A 460 -21.35 7.38 -13.19
CA VAL A 460 -21.96 8.19 -12.15
C VAL A 460 -21.40 7.74 -10.81
N GLU A 461 -20.66 8.63 -10.18
CA GLU A 461 -20.17 8.47 -8.82
C GLU A 461 -20.98 9.37 -7.90
N THR A 462 -21.41 8.84 -6.77
CA THR A 462 -22.07 9.61 -5.72
C THR A 462 -21.40 9.30 -4.40
N GLU A 463 -21.16 10.33 -3.60
CA GLU A 463 -20.57 10.23 -2.27
C GLU A 463 -21.40 11.07 -1.30
N ILE A 464 -21.81 10.48 -0.19
CA ILE A 464 -22.58 11.14 0.86
C ILE A 464 -21.91 10.79 2.18
N ASN A 465 -21.32 11.79 2.83
CA ASN A 465 -20.75 11.62 4.16
C ASN A 465 -21.49 12.55 5.13
N LYS A 466 -22.06 11.98 6.19
CA LYS A 466 -22.69 12.74 7.26
C LYS A 466 -21.95 12.48 8.55
N GLN A 467 -21.49 13.54 9.20
CA GLN A 467 -20.86 13.47 10.50
C GLN A 467 -21.61 14.35 11.49
N GLU A 468 -22.03 13.76 12.60
CA GLU A 468 -22.67 14.43 13.73
C GLU A 468 -21.74 14.26 14.94
N SER A 469 -21.52 15.30 15.73
CA SER A 469 -20.68 15.22 16.93
C SER A 469 -21.18 16.10 18.07
N ASP A 470 -21.15 15.56 19.27
CA ASP A 470 -21.41 16.28 20.52
C ASP A 470 -20.10 16.35 21.31
N ASP A 471 -19.66 17.54 21.72
CA ASP A 471 -18.49 17.76 22.59
C ASP A 471 -18.87 18.51 23.86
N TYR A 472 -18.55 17.93 25.01
CA TYR A 472 -18.61 18.58 26.31
C TYR A 472 -17.20 18.95 26.77
N LEU A 473 -16.89 20.23 26.74
CA LEU A 473 -15.58 20.77 27.09
C LEU A 473 -15.63 21.48 28.44
N ASN A 474 -14.73 21.12 29.34
CA ASN A 474 -14.40 21.90 30.52
C ASN A 474 -12.92 22.24 30.49
N SER A 475 -12.58 23.52 30.53
CA SER A 475 -11.21 23.98 30.60
C SER A 475 -11.04 25.13 31.58
N VAL A 476 -9.90 25.13 32.26
CA VAL A 476 -9.45 26.22 33.13
C VAL A 476 -8.04 26.57 32.71
N ALA A 477 -7.82 27.82 32.31
CA ALA A 477 -6.50 28.37 32.03
C ALA A 477 -6.21 29.53 32.98
N GLU A 478 -5.04 29.48 33.62
CA GLU A 478 -4.56 30.52 34.53
C GLU A 478 -3.34 31.17 33.89
N ILE A 479 -3.40 32.48 33.71
CA ILE A 479 -2.33 33.32 33.19
C ILE A 479 -1.72 34.07 34.37
N PHE A 480 -0.40 33.99 34.50
CA PHE A 480 0.38 34.64 35.55
C PHE A 480 1.16 35.82 34.96
N GLY A 481 1.59 36.75 35.82
CA GLY A 481 2.44 37.88 35.43
C GLY A 481 1.81 39.24 35.73
N THR A 482 1.97 40.20 34.82
CA THR A 482 1.58 41.61 35.03
C THR A 482 0.08 41.86 34.97
N ASP A 483 -0.67 41.00 34.29
CA ASP A 483 -2.13 41.02 34.23
C ASP A 483 -2.68 39.60 34.41
N PRO A 484 -2.74 39.10 35.66
CA PRO A 484 -3.16 37.73 35.92
C PRO A 484 -4.65 37.55 35.64
N GLU A 485 -4.98 36.51 34.90
CA GLU A 485 -6.35 36.19 34.49
C GLU A 485 -6.62 34.69 34.65
N THR A 486 -7.85 34.34 35.04
CA THR A 486 -8.34 32.95 34.99
C THR A 486 -9.48 32.87 34.00
N ILE A 487 -9.28 32.07 32.95
CA ILE A 487 -10.26 31.81 31.90
C ILE A 487 -10.87 30.44 32.18
N VAL A 488 -12.16 30.42 32.54
CA VAL A 488 -12.94 29.20 32.70
C VAL A 488 -13.87 29.05 31.51
N ARG A 489 -13.85 27.90 30.85
CA ARG A 489 -14.81 27.55 29.79
C ARG A 489 -15.49 26.24 30.14
N ASN A 490 -16.80 26.27 30.19
CA ASN A 490 -17.64 25.10 30.31
C ASN A 490 -18.63 25.17 29.15
N GLN A 491 -18.44 24.32 28.14
CA GLN A 491 -19.06 24.46 26.83
C GLN A 491 -19.66 23.15 26.34
N PHE A 492 -20.76 23.26 25.61
CA PHE A 492 -21.32 22.20 24.79
C PHE A 492 -21.28 22.61 23.33
N THR A 493 -20.80 21.75 22.45
CA THR A 493 -20.74 22.00 21.02
C THR A 493 -21.48 20.91 20.24
N ASP A 494 -22.53 21.30 19.51
CA ASP A 494 -23.22 20.47 18.49
C ASP A 494 -22.58 20.71 17.12
N GLY A 495 -21.93 19.68 16.59
CA GLY A 495 -21.23 19.69 15.31
C GLY A 495 -21.97 18.86 14.27
N VAL A 496 -22.18 19.44 13.09
CA VAL A 496 -22.69 18.76 11.90
C VAL A 496 -21.76 19.06 10.72
N ASN A 497 -21.26 18.01 10.08
CA ASN A 497 -20.50 18.11 8.85
C ASN A 497 -21.07 17.12 7.83
N ASP A 498 -21.89 17.64 6.92
CA ASP A 498 -22.56 16.88 5.87
C ASP A 498 -21.95 17.22 4.51
N SER A 499 -21.49 16.23 3.76
CA SER A 499 -21.00 16.39 2.39
C SER A 499 -21.78 15.52 1.41
N TYR A 500 -22.08 16.07 0.23
CA TYR A 500 -22.80 15.43 -0.85
C TYR A 500 -22.07 15.72 -2.17
N GLY A 501 -21.37 14.72 -2.69
CA GLY A 501 -20.69 14.74 -3.98
C GLY A 501 -21.47 13.96 -5.02
N VAL A 502 -21.56 14.50 -6.23
CA VAL A 502 -21.95 13.74 -7.43
C VAL A 502 -20.98 14.07 -8.55
N SER A 503 -20.42 13.06 -9.19
CA SER A 503 -19.57 13.19 -10.36
C SER A 503 -20.15 12.34 -11.49
N THR A 504 -20.16 12.88 -12.69
CA THR A 504 -20.66 12.21 -13.89
C THR A 504 -19.64 12.35 -14.99
N GLU A 505 -19.31 11.24 -15.66
CA GLU A 505 -18.41 11.23 -16.80
C GLU A 505 -19.09 10.55 -17.99
N LEU A 506 -19.13 11.24 -19.13
CA LEU A 506 -19.54 10.67 -20.41
C LEU A 506 -18.32 10.57 -21.32
N THR A 507 -17.91 9.35 -21.67
CA THR A 507 -16.83 9.09 -22.63
C THR A 507 -17.40 8.58 -23.94
N TYR A 508 -17.00 9.19 -25.06
CA TYR A 508 -17.27 8.70 -26.41
C TYR A 508 -15.97 8.49 -27.17
N ARG A 509 -15.68 7.22 -27.51
CA ARG A 509 -14.45 6.83 -28.21
C ARG A 509 -14.72 6.50 -29.68
N LEU A 510 -14.00 7.18 -30.57
CA LEU A 510 -13.99 6.95 -32.01
C LEU A 510 -12.67 6.33 -32.49
N PRO A 511 -12.67 5.18 -33.18
CA PRO A 511 -11.48 4.61 -33.79
C PRO A 511 -11.18 5.26 -35.14
N ILE A 512 -10.08 6.01 -35.23
CA ILE A 512 -9.53 6.55 -36.48
C ILE A 512 -8.81 5.44 -37.26
N VAL A 513 -7.99 4.65 -36.56
CA VAL A 513 -7.37 3.43 -37.08
C VAL A 513 -7.80 2.28 -36.18
N ALA A 514 -8.43 1.27 -36.76
CA ALA A 514 -8.99 0.14 -36.04
C ALA A 514 -7.99 -0.43 -35.01
N LYS A 515 -8.41 -0.49 -33.75
CA LYS A 515 -7.63 -1.03 -32.62
C LYS A 515 -6.29 -0.33 -32.31
N LYS A 516 -5.94 0.76 -33.01
CA LYS A 516 -4.62 1.42 -32.90
C LYS A 516 -4.67 2.91 -32.61
N LEU A 517 -5.57 3.67 -33.22
CA LEU A 517 -5.63 5.12 -33.04
C LEU A 517 -7.07 5.53 -32.76
N PHE A 518 -7.26 6.22 -31.65
CA PHE A 518 -8.58 6.61 -31.14
C PHE A 518 -8.61 8.09 -30.81
N LEU A 519 -9.79 8.68 -31.02
CA LEU A 519 -10.15 10.01 -30.57
C LEU A 519 -11.21 9.85 -29.47
N ASN A 520 -11.00 10.45 -28.31
CA ASN A 520 -11.89 10.41 -27.17
C ASN A 520 -12.49 11.80 -26.95
N PHE A 521 -13.79 11.84 -26.76
CA PHE A 521 -14.50 13.01 -26.26
C PHE A 521 -15.03 12.64 -24.89
N GLU A 522 -14.64 13.41 -23.88
CA GLU A 522 -15.03 13.18 -22.50
C GLU A 522 -15.73 14.45 -21.99
N TYR A 523 -16.80 14.30 -21.24
CA TYR A 523 -17.43 15.40 -20.51
C TYR A 523 -17.63 14.97 -19.07
N GLU A 524 -16.97 15.69 -18.17
CA GLU A 524 -17.06 15.49 -16.74
C GLU A 524 -17.85 16.65 -16.14
N TYR A 525 -18.83 16.33 -15.31
CA TYR A 525 -19.51 17.29 -14.44
C TYR A 525 -19.49 16.75 -13.02
N SER A 526 -18.99 17.54 -12.06
CA SER A 526 -19.19 17.21 -10.65
C SER A 526 -19.69 18.39 -9.85
N ARG A 527 -20.37 18.07 -8.76
CA ARG A 527 -20.84 19.00 -7.77
C ARG A 527 -20.69 18.41 -6.38
N ASP A 528 -19.96 19.12 -5.54
CA ASP A 528 -19.71 18.78 -4.15
C ASP A 528 -20.32 19.88 -3.27
N LYS A 529 -21.27 19.52 -2.40
CA LYS A 529 -21.87 20.42 -1.42
C LYS A 529 -21.50 19.97 -0.02
N GLU A 530 -20.92 20.86 0.78
CA GLU A 530 -20.57 20.64 2.18
C GLU A 530 -21.35 21.61 3.07
N ASN A 531 -21.96 21.11 4.12
CA ASN A 531 -22.62 21.89 5.16
C ASN A 531 -21.86 21.64 6.47
N ASN A 532 -21.24 22.68 7.00
CA ASN A 532 -20.43 22.61 8.21
C ASN A 532 -21.00 23.58 9.24
N ARG A 533 -21.68 23.04 10.24
CA ARG A 533 -22.29 23.78 11.34
C ARG A 533 -21.65 23.34 12.65
N GLN A 534 -21.24 24.32 13.44
CA GLN A 534 -20.77 24.13 14.80
C GLN A 534 -21.55 25.12 15.68
N SER A 535 -22.37 24.62 16.59
CA SER A 535 -23.15 25.45 17.51
C SER A 535 -22.60 25.25 18.91
N THR A 536 -21.89 26.26 19.41
CA THR A 536 -21.26 26.24 20.74
C THR A 536 -22.12 27.02 21.73
N PHE A 537 -22.36 26.42 22.88
CA PHE A 537 -23.14 26.98 23.97
C PHE A 537 -22.30 27.02 25.24
N ASP A 538 -22.21 28.18 25.88
CA ASP A 538 -21.60 28.34 27.19
C ASP A 538 -22.56 27.88 28.29
N TYR A 539 -22.02 27.37 29.39
CA TYR A 539 -22.80 26.99 30.55
C TYR A 539 -23.33 28.22 31.28
N ASN A 540 -24.63 28.22 31.56
CA ASN A 540 -25.32 29.31 32.23
C ASN A 540 -25.74 28.88 33.65
N ASP A 541 -25.11 29.50 34.65
CA ASP A 541 -25.38 29.23 36.07
C ASP A 541 -26.83 29.55 36.50
N THR A 542 -27.55 30.39 35.74
CA THR A 542 -28.93 30.78 36.09
C THR A 542 -29.96 29.76 35.61
N SER A 543 -29.74 29.16 34.44
CA SER A 543 -30.61 28.14 33.84
C SER A 543 -30.19 26.71 34.18
N GLU A 544 -29.00 26.54 34.80
CA GLU A 544 -28.36 25.25 35.08
C GLU A 544 -28.16 24.39 33.82
N GLY A 545 -27.87 25.01 32.67
CA GLY A 545 -27.73 24.32 31.38
C GLY A 545 -26.88 25.04 30.34
N PHE A 546 -26.71 24.40 29.18
CA PHE A 546 -26.01 24.97 28.02
C PHE A 546 -27.01 25.66 27.10
N ASP A 547 -27.42 26.87 27.45
CA ASP A 547 -28.41 27.65 26.69
C ASP A 547 -27.91 29.05 26.26
N ASP A 548 -26.68 29.42 26.63
CA ASP A 548 -26.05 30.67 26.19
C ASP A 548 -25.30 30.46 24.87
N PHE A 549 -25.89 30.86 23.74
CA PHE A 549 -25.31 30.63 22.42
C PHE A 549 -24.09 31.53 22.17
N ASN A 550 -22.92 30.92 22.05
CA ASN A 550 -21.68 31.62 21.77
C ASN A 550 -21.52 31.83 20.26
N THR A 551 -21.86 33.04 19.79
CA THR A 551 -21.78 33.38 18.36
C THR A 551 -20.34 33.44 17.85
N GLU A 552 -19.35 33.71 18.70
CA GLU A 552 -17.94 33.82 18.30
C GLU A 552 -17.31 32.46 18.04
N LEU A 553 -17.72 31.44 18.81
CA LEU A 553 -17.26 30.04 18.69
C LEU A 553 -18.21 29.16 17.88
N SER A 554 -19.21 29.75 17.22
CA SER A 554 -20.17 29.05 16.37
C SER A 554 -19.97 29.38 14.89
N THR A 555 -20.26 28.41 14.03
CA THR A 555 -20.18 28.53 12.57
C THR A 555 -21.36 27.85 11.90
N ASP A 556 -21.81 28.38 10.75
CA ASP A 556 -22.81 27.72 9.90
C ASP A 556 -22.49 28.04 8.43
N PHE A 557 -21.74 27.14 7.79
CA PHE A 557 -21.25 27.30 6.44
C PHE A 557 -21.90 26.32 5.49
N GLU A 558 -22.40 26.82 4.36
CA GLU A 558 -22.70 26.00 3.18
C GLU A 558 -21.67 26.29 2.08
N TYR A 559 -20.88 25.29 1.72
CA TYR A 559 -19.93 25.33 0.61
C TYR A 559 -20.46 24.53 -0.57
N THR A 560 -20.37 25.08 -1.78
CA THR A 560 -20.66 24.35 -3.02
C THR A 560 -19.53 24.54 -4.01
N ASP A 561 -19.03 23.43 -4.52
CA ASP A 561 -18.02 23.35 -5.57
C ASP A 561 -18.63 22.66 -6.79
N SER A 562 -18.71 23.36 -7.91
CA SER A 562 -19.25 22.82 -9.16
C SER A 562 -18.23 22.92 -10.26
N ARG A 563 -17.93 21.82 -10.95
CA ARG A 563 -16.98 21.77 -12.06
C ARG A 563 -17.60 21.16 -13.31
N SER A 564 -17.26 21.73 -14.47
CA SER A 564 -17.59 21.21 -15.79
C SER A 564 -16.33 21.18 -16.64
N ILE A 565 -15.99 20.00 -17.15
CA ILE A 565 -14.73 19.75 -17.86
C ILE A 565 -15.00 18.99 -19.17
N PRO A 566 -15.23 19.68 -20.29
CA PRO A 566 -15.08 19.07 -21.61
C PRO A 566 -13.61 18.75 -21.86
N ARG A 567 -13.33 17.51 -22.27
CA ARG A 567 -11.99 17.03 -22.64
C ARG A 567 -11.99 16.41 -24.04
N VAL A 568 -10.88 16.58 -24.74
CA VAL A 568 -10.58 15.88 -25.99
C VAL A 568 -9.26 15.14 -25.82
N GLY A 569 -9.23 13.89 -26.24
CA GLY A 569 -8.05 13.04 -26.12
C GLY A 569 -7.72 12.24 -27.37
N VAL A 570 -6.45 11.96 -27.56
CA VAL A 570 -5.93 11.08 -28.62
C VAL A 570 -5.19 9.93 -27.96
N THR A 571 -5.56 8.70 -28.31
CA THR A 571 -4.92 7.49 -27.81
C THR A 571 -4.33 6.68 -28.97
N TYR A 572 -3.06 6.31 -28.88
CA TYR A 572 -2.41 5.34 -29.75
C TYR A 572 -2.06 4.05 -28.98
N ASN A 573 -2.58 2.91 -29.46
CA ASN A 573 -2.39 1.57 -28.91
C ASN A 573 -1.56 0.71 -29.87
N GLY A 574 -0.23 0.84 -29.80
CA GLY A 574 0.72 -0.05 -30.48
C GLY A 574 1.28 -1.13 -29.54
N GLU A 575 1.90 -2.17 -30.11
CA GLU A 575 2.46 -3.28 -29.31
C GLU A 575 3.74 -2.89 -28.55
N LYS A 576 4.57 -2.03 -29.15
CA LYS A 576 5.79 -1.49 -28.54
C LYS A 576 5.61 -0.09 -27.98
N PHE A 577 4.61 0.65 -28.45
CA PHE A 577 4.42 2.05 -28.13
C PHE A 577 2.95 2.32 -27.84
N TYR A 578 2.67 2.83 -26.65
CA TYR A 578 1.36 3.30 -26.24
C TYR A 578 1.48 4.76 -25.84
N THR A 579 0.52 5.60 -26.25
CA THR A 579 0.46 6.97 -25.77
C THR A 579 -0.98 7.49 -25.70
N ARG A 580 -1.27 8.31 -24.71
CA ARG A 580 -2.55 9.01 -24.54
C ARG A 580 -2.29 10.45 -24.17
N LEU A 581 -2.88 11.38 -24.91
CA LEU A 581 -2.91 12.81 -24.57
C LEU A 581 -4.37 13.20 -24.37
N ASN A 582 -4.73 13.80 -23.24
CA ASN A 582 -6.03 14.42 -23.05
C ASN A 582 -5.83 15.88 -22.63
N ILE A 583 -6.65 16.78 -23.17
CA ILE A 583 -6.68 18.19 -22.83
C ILE A 583 -8.10 18.53 -22.42
N GLY A 584 -8.26 19.14 -21.26
CA GLY A 584 -9.54 19.54 -20.68
C GLY A 584 -9.59 21.03 -20.39
N TYR A 585 -10.78 21.61 -20.48
CA TYR A 585 -11.02 23.00 -20.06
C TYR A 585 -11.91 23.01 -18.81
N ASN A 586 -11.31 23.26 -17.65
CA ASN A 586 -11.99 23.19 -16.37
C ASN A 586 -12.66 24.53 -16.04
N ILE A 587 -13.99 24.52 -15.98
CA ILE A 587 -14.82 25.63 -15.51
C ILE A 587 -15.31 25.24 -14.11
N ARG A 588 -14.80 25.91 -13.07
CA ARG A 588 -15.12 25.61 -11.68
C ARG A 588 -15.72 26.84 -11.00
N THR A 589 -16.82 26.67 -10.29
CA THR A 589 -17.44 27.70 -9.45
C THR A 589 -17.41 27.24 -8.01
N LEU A 590 -16.89 28.09 -7.12
CA LEU A 590 -16.88 27.90 -5.68
C LEU A 590 -17.83 28.92 -5.05
N GLU A 591 -18.75 28.45 -4.22
CA GLU A 591 -19.74 29.25 -3.50
C GLU A 591 -19.63 28.95 -2.01
N ASN A 592 -19.62 29.99 -1.18
CA ASN A 592 -19.74 29.91 0.28
C ASN A 592 -20.86 30.80 0.77
N ASN A 593 -21.75 30.23 1.56
CA ASN A 593 -22.72 30.98 2.34
C ASN A 593 -22.41 30.80 3.84
N ASP A 594 -22.07 31.88 4.53
CA ASP A 594 -22.05 31.91 5.99
C ASP A 594 -23.45 32.36 6.46
N LEU A 595 -24.23 31.41 6.99
CA LEU A 595 -25.62 31.66 7.39
C LEU A 595 -25.71 32.48 8.68
N LEU A 596 -24.66 32.49 9.51
CA LEU A 596 -24.57 33.36 10.70
C LEU A 596 -24.14 34.78 10.33
N ARG A 597 -23.29 34.92 9.31
CA ARG A 597 -22.69 36.20 8.88
C ARG A 597 -22.77 36.37 7.35
N PRO A 598 -23.97 36.62 6.79
CA PRO A 598 -24.18 36.65 5.33
C PRO A 598 -23.34 37.69 4.57
N GLN A 599 -22.81 38.71 5.26
CA GLN A 599 -21.91 39.70 4.67
C GLN A 599 -20.57 39.12 4.18
N PHE A 600 -20.21 37.90 4.59
CA PHE A 600 -18.97 37.22 4.19
C PHE A 600 -19.19 36.14 3.11
N ASN A 601 -20.35 36.11 2.46
CA ASN A 601 -20.60 35.17 1.37
C ASN A 601 -19.66 35.46 0.18
N VAL A 602 -19.12 34.41 -0.42
CA VAL A 602 -18.13 34.50 -1.51
C VAL A 602 -18.52 33.56 -2.64
N GLU A 603 -18.54 34.07 -3.87
CA GLU A 603 -18.70 33.28 -5.09
C GLU A 603 -17.52 33.57 -6.03
N ARG A 604 -16.86 32.53 -6.53
CA ARG A 604 -15.69 32.63 -7.41
C ARG A 604 -15.74 31.63 -8.54
N GLN A 605 -15.58 32.11 -9.76
CA GLN A 605 -15.43 31.26 -10.94
C GLN A 605 -13.99 31.25 -11.43
N PHE A 606 -13.45 30.05 -11.64
CA PHE A 606 -12.12 29.81 -12.18
C PHE A 606 -12.22 29.06 -13.51
N LYS A 607 -11.33 29.41 -14.45
CA LYS A 607 -11.25 28.81 -15.78
C LYS A 607 -9.81 28.42 -16.05
N ASN A 608 -9.52 27.13 -16.03
CA ASN A 608 -8.15 26.63 -16.12
C ASN A 608 -8.03 25.50 -17.15
N LEU A 609 -6.84 25.38 -17.74
CA LEU A 609 -6.52 24.25 -18.60
C LEU A 609 -6.05 23.06 -17.75
N GLU A 610 -6.54 21.87 -18.10
CA GLU A 610 -6.01 20.60 -17.60
C GLU A 610 -5.41 19.82 -18.75
N ALA A 611 -4.34 19.08 -18.46
CA ALA A 611 -3.72 18.22 -19.45
C ALA A 611 -3.20 16.96 -18.77
N SER A 612 -3.37 15.82 -19.44
CA SER A 612 -2.72 14.58 -19.06
C SER A 612 -2.05 13.98 -20.28
N TYR A 613 -0.81 13.54 -20.11
CA TYR A 613 -0.06 12.83 -21.13
C TYR A 613 0.51 11.57 -20.51
N ARG A 614 0.33 10.44 -21.19
CA ARG A 614 0.91 9.14 -20.80
C ARG A 614 1.60 8.55 -22.01
N VAL A 615 2.79 7.99 -21.79
CA VAL A 615 3.56 7.30 -22.81
C VAL A 615 4.18 6.04 -22.20
N ASN A 616 4.17 4.96 -22.96
CA ASN A 616 4.82 3.71 -22.62
C ASN A 616 5.56 3.20 -23.86
N TYR A 617 6.82 2.83 -23.68
CA TYR A 617 7.62 2.21 -24.72
C TYR A 617 8.24 0.92 -24.20
N ARG A 618 7.93 -0.19 -24.86
CA ARG A 618 8.42 -1.54 -24.57
C ARG A 618 9.57 -1.87 -25.52
N PHE A 619 10.81 -1.84 -25.01
CA PHE A 619 12.01 -2.18 -25.78
C PHE A 619 12.06 -3.68 -26.12
N SER A 620 11.63 -4.52 -25.16
CA SER A 620 11.51 -5.98 -25.24
C SER A 620 10.54 -6.47 -24.15
N PRO A 621 10.16 -7.76 -24.11
CA PRO A 621 9.41 -8.31 -22.97
C PRO A 621 10.11 -8.12 -21.62
N LYS A 622 11.45 -7.98 -21.63
CA LYS A 622 12.31 -7.80 -20.44
C LYS A 622 12.45 -6.36 -19.98
N ALA A 623 12.15 -5.35 -20.82
CA ALA A 623 12.46 -3.95 -20.53
C ALA A 623 11.45 -2.96 -21.13
N SER A 624 10.99 -2.01 -20.31
CA SER A 624 10.10 -0.92 -20.71
C SER A 624 10.39 0.37 -19.98
N VAL A 625 10.05 1.49 -20.61
CA VAL A 625 9.98 2.82 -20.01
C VAL A 625 8.55 3.31 -20.07
N TYR A 626 8.10 4.02 -19.05
CA TYR A 626 6.86 4.76 -19.05
C TYR A 626 7.11 6.16 -18.51
N ALA A 627 6.31 7.11 -18.97
CA ALA A 627 6.27 8.44 -18.43
C ALA A 627 4.85 8.98 -18.48
N SER A 628 4.53 9.84 -17.55
CA SER A 628 3.25 10.51 -17.45
C SER A 628 3.41 11.91 -16.89
N TYR A 629 2.55 12.79 -17.37
CA TYR A 629 2.49 14.19 -17.00
C TYR A 629 1.04 14.56 -16.74
N TRP A 630 0.81 15.31 -15.67
CA TRP A 630 -0.49 15.85 -15.31
C TRP A 630 -0.35 17.33 -14.95
N LEU A 631 -1.20 18.16 -15.56
CA LEU A 631 -1.45 19.53 -15.15
C LEU A 631 -2.80 19.55 -14.43
N SER A 632 -2.77 19.80 -13.13
CA SER A 632 -3.97 19.97 -12.30
C SER A 632 -4.02 21.37 -11.69
N ASN A 633 -5.24 21.82 -11.38
CA ASN A 633 -5.50 23.12 -10.77
C ASN A 633 -6.24 22.90 -9.46
N ASN A 634 -5.62 23.26 -8.34
CA ASN A 634 -6.20 23.10 -7.02
C ASN A 634 -6.68 24.49 -6.55
N PRO A 635 -7.97 24.69 -6.29
CA PRO A 635 -8.45 25.97 -5.79
C PRO A 635 -7.92 26.24 -4.38
N PRO A 636 -7.88 27.51 -3.97
CA PRO A 636 -7.72 27.85 -2.57
C PRO A 636 -8.86 27.24 -1.74
N GLY A 637 -8.55 26.83 -0.51
CA GLY A 637 -9.57 26.47 0.45
C GLY A 637 -10.50 27.66 0.73
N LEU A 638 -11.77 27.39 0.95
CA LEU A 638 -12.76 28.45 1.12
C LEU A 638 -12.51 29.36 2.32
N ARG A 639 -12.13 28.79 3.47
CA ARG A 639 -11.68 29.56 4.65
C ARG A 639 -10.47 30.45 4.33
N GLN A 640 -9.66 30.07 3.33
CA GLN A 640 -8.55 30.91 2.87
C GLN A 640 -9.02 32.09 1.99
N LEU A 641 -10.23 32.04 1.41
CA LEU A 641 -10.83 33.11 0.62
C LEU A 641 -11.70 34.07 1.46
N GLN A 642 -12.23 33.61 2.60
CA GLN A 642 -13.13 34.38 3.45
C GLN A 642 -12.37 35.51 4.16
N ALA A 643 -12.75 36.77 3.91
CA ALA A 643 -12.16 37.92 4.60
C ALA A 643 -12.65 38.12 6.06
N PHE A 644 -13.22 37.08 6.68
CA PHE A 644 -13.65 37.13 8.08
C PHE A 644 -12.46 36.86 9.00
N THR A 645 -12.49 37.48 10.17
CA THR A 645 -11.48 37.32 11.22
C THR A 645 -11.91 36.23 12.20
N ASP A 646 -11.23 35.09 12.17
CA ASP A 646 -11.41 34.01 13.14
C ASP A 646 -10.64 34.35 14.43
N VAL A 647 -11.39 34.52 15.52
CA VAL A 647 -10.89 34.86 16.86
C VAL A 647 -11.07 33.72 17.87
N SER A 648 -11.33 32.49 17.40
CA SER A 648 -11.48 31.30 18.27
C SER A 648 -10.31 31.13 19.23
N ASN A 649 -9.11 31.57 18.82
CA ASN A 649 -7.97 31.82 19.69
C ASN A 649 -7.58 33.31 19.65
N PRO A 650 -7.86 34.09 20.72
CA PRO A 650 -7.56 35.52 20.76
C PRO A 650 -6.08 35.87 20.59
N LEU A 651 -5.16 34.96 20.93
CA LEU A 651 -3.71 35.14 20.76
C LEU A 651 -3.22 34.76 19.35
N SER A 652 -4.08 34.16 18.52
CA SER A 652 -3.76 33.70 17.18
C SER A 652 -4.95 33.86 16.24
N VAL A 653 -5.04 35.05 15.66
CA VAL A 653 -6.14 35.46 14.78
C VAL A 653 -5.85 35.06 13.32
N ILE A 654 -6.85 34.56 12.61
CA ILE A 654 -6.74 34.15 11.19
C ILE A 654 -7.68 34.99 10.32
N VAL A 655 -7.17 35.53 9.21
CA VAL A 655 -7.95 36.31 8.24
C VAL A 655 -7.69 35.77 6.84
N GLY A 656 -8.73 35.30 6.14
CA GLY A 656 -8.59 34.83 4.77
C GLY A 656 -8.33 35.96 3.78
N ASN A 657 -7.80 35.60 2.60
CA ASN A 657 -7.47 36.50 1.51
C ASN A 657 -8.40 36.24 0.31
N PRO A 658 -9.34 37.15 0.01
CA PRO A 658 -10.26 37.00 -1.09
C PRO A 658 -9.59 37.19 -2.45
N ASN A 659 -8.28 37.39 -2.58
CA ASN A 659 -7.58 37.55 -3.86
C ASN A 659 -6.81 36.31 -4.30
N LEU A 660 -6.92 35.18 -3.58
CA LEU A 660 -6.17 33.99 -3.93
C LEU A 660 -6.59 33.40 -5.29
N GLU A 661 -5.59 32.92 -6.02
CA GLU A 661 -5.72 32.17 -7.26
C GLU A 661 -5.52 30.66 -7.03
N PRO A 662 -6.07 29.79 -7.88
CA PRO A 662 -5.80 28.36 -7.86
C PRO A 662 -4.32 28.03 -8.06
N SER A 663 -3.82 27.10 -7.25
CA SER A 663 -2.49 26.55 -7.40
C SER A 663 -2.41 25.64 -8.62
N ARG A 664 -1.45 25.90 -9.50
CA ARG A 664 -1.18 25.11 -10.71
C ARG A 664 -0.10 24.09 -10.41
N ARG A 665 -0.42 22.82 -10.51
CA ARG A 665 0.49 21.71 -10.20
C ARG A 665 0.85 20.94 -11.46
N HIS A 666 2.14 20.93 -11.77
CA HIS A 666 2.73 20.08 -12.80
C HIS A 666 3.32 18.84 -12.14
N SER A 667 2.71 17.70 -12.37
CA SER A 667 3.17 16.41 -11.86
C SER A 667 3.78 15.63 -13.01
N PHE A 668 5.05 15.24 -12.89
CA PHE A 668 5.73 14.37 -13.84
C PHE A 668 6.17 13.10 -13.14
N TYR A 669 5.96 11.98 -13.82
CA TYR A 669 6.38 10.67 -13.37
C TYR A 669 7.02 9.93 -14.53
N ALA A 670 8.14 9.27 -14.28
CA ALA A 670 8.78 8.41 -15.24
C ALA A 670 9.36 7.20 -14.52
N GLY A 671 9.29 6.05 -15.17
CA GLY A 671 9.88 4.83 -14.64
C GLY A 671 10.49 3.99 -15.75
N TYR A 672 11.57 3.31 -15.38
CA TYR A 672 12.25 2.33 -16.19
C TYR A 672 12.27 1.02 -15.42
N ASN A 673 11.82 -0.04 -16.08
CA ASN A 673 11.85 -1.38 -15.52
C ASN A 673 12.57 -2.32 -16.49
N ALA A 674 13.57 -3.05 -15.99
CA ALA A 674 14.23 -4.12 -16.72
C ALA A 674 14.48 -5.31 -15.81
N PHE A 675 14.14 -6.51 -16.27
CA PHE A 675 14.43 -7.75 -15.56
C PHE A 675 14.86 -8.85 -16.54
N ASP A 676 16.04 -9.43 -16.30
CA ASP A 676 16.50 -10.59 -17.04
C ASP A 676 16.33 -11.86 -16.20
N TRP A 677 15.30 -12.65 -16.53
CA TRP A 677 14.94 -13.86 -15.79
C TRP A 677 16.04 -14.93 -15.78
N GLN A 678 16.85 -15.03 -16.84
CA GLN A 678 17.94 -16.01 -16.89
C GLN A 678 19.09 -15.59 -15.96
N LYS A 679 19.48 -14.31 -16.03
CA LYS A 679 20.55 -13.74 -15.19
C LYS A 679 20.07 -13.38 -13.78
N ARG A 680 18.77 -13.52 -13.49
CA ARG A 680 18.10 -13.14 -12.24
C ARG A 680 18.53 -11.74 -11.76
N THR A 681 18.63 -10.82 -12.71
CA THR A 681 19.11 -9.45 -12.48
C THR A 681 18.01 -8.47 -12.84
N GLY A 682 17.65 -7.60 -11.89
CA GLY A 682 16.65 -6.56 -12.03
C GLY A 682 17.25 -5.18 -11.87
N PHE A 683 16.76 -4.23 -12.66
CA PHE A 683 17.02 -2.81 -12.48
C PHE A 683 15.71 -2.03 -12.65
N TYR A 684 15.41 -1.23 -11.64
CA TYR A 684 14.23 -0.38 -11.56
C TYR A 684 14.67 1.02 -11.22
N ALA A 685 14.17 2.00 -11.95
CA ALA A 685 14.39 3.40 -11.65
C ALA A 685 13.08 4.15 -11.79
N ASN A 686 12.73 4.97 -10.81
CA ASN A 686 11.57 5.84 -10.85
C ASN A 686 12.00 7.27 -10.57
N PHE A 687 11.34 8.20 -11.25
CA PHE A 687 11.48 9.63 -11.07
C PHE A 687 10.09 10.22 -10.94
N ASN A 688 9.89 11.03 -9.90
CA ASN A 688 8.67 11.78 -9.69
C ASN A 688 9.04 13.23 -9.41
N SER A 689 8.30 14.18 -9.96
CA SER A 689 8.48 15.60 -9.66
C SER A 689 7.16 16.34 -9.65
N ASN A 690 7.00 17.25 -8.70
CA ASN A 690 5.89 18.18 -8.62
C ASN A 690 6.46 19.60 -8.64
N PHE A 691 5.97 20.43 -9.54
CA PHE A 691 6.20 21.87 -9.52
C PHE A 691 4.87 22.55 -9.26
N THR A 692 4.85 23.49 -8.32
CA THR A 692 3.62 24.18 -7.94
C THR A 692 3.81 25.68 -8.06
N ASN A 693 2.98 26.28 -8.90
CA ASN A 693 2.86 27.72 -9.07
C ASN A 693 1.59 28.20 -8.36
N ASN A 694 1.59 29.46 -7.92
CA ASN A 694 0.52 30.04 -7.12
C ASN A 694 0.15 29.17 -5.90
N GLN A 695 1.13 28.58 -5.21
CA GLN A 695 0.83 27.79 -4.02
C GLN A 695 0.28 28.71 -2.93
N VAL A 696 -0.88 28.40 -2.36
CA VAL A 696 -1.40 29.14 -1.21
C VAL A 696 -0.60 28.75 0.04
N VAL A 697 0.07 29.72 0.65
CA VAL A 697 0.89 29.54 1.86
C VAL A 697 0.45 30.53 2.94
N SER A 698 0.51 30.11 4.20
CA SER A 698 0.21 30.98 5.35
C SER A 698 1.32 32.01 5.57
N ARG A 699 0.92 33.26 5.81
CA ARG A 699 1.76 34.39 6.14
C ARG A 699 1.35 34.91 7.52
N THR A 700 2.22 34.74 8.52
CA THR A 700 1.97 35.18 9.89
C THR A 700 2.85 36.36 10.26
N VAL A 701 2.26 37.35 10.93
CA VAL A 701 2.92 38.51 11.53
C VAL A 701 2.65 38.49 13.03
N VAL A 702 3.67 38.70 13.85
CA VAL A 702 3.55 38.78 15.31
C VAL A 702 3.73 40.24 15.72
N ASP A 703 2.75 40.77 16.45
CA ASP A 703 2.86 42.10 17.03
C ASP A 703 3.87 42.08 18.19
N PRO A 704 4.91 42.93 18.19
CA PRO A 704 5.99 42.87 19.18
C PRO A 704 5.60 43.39 20.57
N GLU A 705 4.48 44.12 20.70
CA GLU A 705 4.02 44.65 21.99
C GLU A 705 2.98 43.74 22.64
N THR A 706 2.06 43.20 21.84
CA THR A 706 0.93 42.38 22.30
C THR A 706 1.15 40.87 22.13
N LEU A 707 2.17 40.46 21.37
CA LEU A 707 2.46 39.07 20.98
C LEU A 707 1.32 38.36 20.24
N VAL A 708 0.29 39.11 19.80
CA VAL A 708 -0.82 38.56 19.02
C VAL A 708 -0.32 38.19 17.64
N ARG A 709 -0.63 36.95 17.22
CA ARG A 709 -0.27 36.43 15.90
C ARG A 709 -1.43 36.66 14.94
N THR A 710 -1.19 37.39 13.86
CA THR A 710 -2.15 37.53 12.76
C THR A 710 -1.70 36.71 11.56
N THR A 711 -2.51 35.75 11.13
CA THR A 711 -2.21 34.88 9.99
C THR A 711 -3.15 35.17 8.82
N THR A 712 -2.59 35.38 7.64
CA THR A 712 -3.31 35.43 6.36
C THR A 712 -2.70 34.46 5.35
N TYR A 713 -3.15 34.49 4.10
CA TYR A 713 -2.71 33.57 3.04
C TYR A 713 -2.26 34.33 1.80
N GLU A 714 -1.23 33.83 1.13
CA GLU A 714 -0.66 34.43 -0.08
C GLU A 714 -0.28 33.36 -1.11
N ASN A 715 -0.45 33.66 -2.41
CA ASN A 715 0.03 32.80 -3.48
C ASN A 715 1.54 33.03 -3.70
N VAL A 716 2.34 31.97 -3.58
CA VAL A 716 3.79 32.01 -3.81
C VAL A 716 4.21 31.05 -4.92
N ASP A 717 5.24 31.44 -5.65
CA ASP A 717 5.84 30.66 -6.74
C ASP A 717 7.19 30.06 -6.35
N GLY A 718 7.56 28.97 -7.04
CA GLY A 718 8.89 28.36 -6.90
C GLY A 718 8.94 27.16 -5.96
N ASN A 719 7.78 26.67 -5.50
CA ASN A 719 7.66 25.41 -4.79
C ASN A 719 7.88 24.23 -5.73
N TYR A 720 8.77 23.32 -5.35
CA TYR A 720 8.96 22.07 -6.08
C TYR A 720 9.39 20.93 -5.18
N SER A 721 9.09 19.72 -5.61
CA SER A 721 9.67 18.51 -5.05
C SER A 721 10.01 17.54 -6.17
N PHE A 722 11.10 16.81 -6.05
CA PHE A 722 11.35 15.66 -6.91
C PHE A 722 12.06 14.54 -6.15
N GLY A 723 11.74 13.31 -6.53
CA GLY A 723 12.32 12.09 -6.02
C GLY A 723 12.90 11.28 -7.16
N ILE A 724 14.07 10.71 -6.96
CA ILE A 724 14.67 9.69 -7.81
C ILE A 724 14.89 8.47 -6.93
N SER A 725 14.39 7.31 -7.36
CA SER A 725 14.70 6.04 -6.71
C SER A 725 15.27 5.06 -7.73
N GLY A 726 16.25 4.28 -7.30
CA GLY A 726 16.87 3.21 -8.07
C GLY A 726 16.93 1.95 -7.21
N THR A 727 16.59 0.82 -7.80
CA THR A 727 16.76 -0.50 -7.19
C THR A 727 17.48 -1.40 -8.17
N TYR A 728 18.58 -1.99 -7.73
CA TYR A 728 19.30 -3.04 -8.41
C TYR A 728 19.21 -4.31 -7.58
N SER A 729 18.73 -5.39 -8.17
CA SER A 729 18.68 -6.70 -7.54
C SER A 729 19.41 -7.74 -8.38
N LYS A 730 20.15 -8.63 -7.74
CA LYS A 730 20.81 -9.76 -8.41
C LYS A 730 20.81 -10.99 -7.53
N GLU A 731 20.18 -12.05 -7.99
CA GLU A 731 20.24 -13.36 -7.33
C GLU A 731 21.31 -14.26 -8.00
N ILE A 732 22.22 -14.76 -7.18
CA ILE A 732 23.26 -15.72 -7.56
C ILE A 732 22.89 -17.06 -6.92
N LYS A 733 22.55 -18.05 -7.74
CA LYS A 733 22.42 -19.45 -7.29
C LYS A 733 23.82 -20.02 -7.10
N LEU A 734 24.16 -20.38 -5.86
CA LEU A 734 25.43 -21.04 -5.55
C LEU A 734 25.37 -22.52 -5.94
N ASP A 735 24.23 -23.16 -5.64
CA ASP A 735 23.88 -24.53 -6.00
C ASP A 735 22.34 -24.65 -6.10
N THR A 736 21.81 -25.88 -6.20
CA THR A 736 20.35 -26.14 -6.27
C THR A 736 19.55 -25.78 -5.01
N LEU A 737 20.21 -25.63 -3.86
CA LEU A 737 19.61 -25.38 -2.54
C LEU A 737 19.96 -23.98 -1.98
N LYS A 738 21.03 -23.35 -2.46
CA LYS A 738 21.57 -22.10 -1.90
C LYS A 738 21.55 -20.97 -2.91
N SER A 739 21.07 -19.80 -2.49
CA SER A 739 21.25 -18.55 -3.22
C SER A 739 21.69 -17.40 -2.33
N ILE A 740 22.37 -16.44 -2.96
CA ILE A 740 22.67 -15.12 -2.41
C ILE A 740 21.97 -14.10 -3.30
N LYS A 741 21.14 -13.25 -2.72
CA LYS A 741 20.53 -12.11 -3.42
C LYS A 741 21.14 -10.81 -2.89
N LEU A 742 21.70 -10.01 -3.78
CA LEU A 742 22.14 -8.66 -3.50
C LEU A 742 21.00 -7.70 -3.85
N ASN A 743 20.63 -6.84 -2.90
CA ASN A 743 19.62 -5.80 -3.10
C ASN A 743 20.24 -4.44 -2.77
N LEU A 744 20.45 -3.61 -3.79
CA LEU A 744 20.90 -2.22 -3.63
C LEU A 744 19.73 -1.31 -3.96
N ARG A 745 19.30 -0.49 -3.00
CA ARG A 745 18.28 0.54 -3.19
C ARG A 745 18.88 1.89 -2.86
N THR A 746 18.54 2.91 -3.62
CA THR A 746 18.90 4.29 -3.28
C THR A 746 17.75 5.19 -3.66
N ARG A 747 17.41 6.09 -2.75
CA ARG A 747 16.42 7.14 -2.98
C ARG A 747 17.05 8.49 -2.72
N PHE A 748 16.82 9.44 -3.60
CA PHE A 748 17.17 10.84 -3.43
C PHE A 748 15.90 11.66 -3.55
N ASP A 749 15.58 12.45 -2.54
CA ASP A 749 14.45 13.37 -2.52
C ASP A 749 14.98 14.78 -2.33
N ARG A 750 14.44 15.72 -3.10
CA ARG A 750 14.66 17.15 -2.90
C ARG A 750 13.32 17.86 -2.88
N SER A 751 13.11 18.70 -1.87
CA SER A 751 11.97 19.60 -1.82
C SER A 751 12.45 21.03 -1.54
N LYS A 752 11.80 22.00 -2.17
CA LYS A 752 11.93 23.42 -1.89
C LYS A 752 10.53 23.93 -1.57
N ASN A 753 10.38 24.49 -0.38
CA ASN A 753 9.14 25.10 0.09
C ASN A 753 9.39 26.59 0.37
N ILE A 754 8.56 27.46 -0.19
CA ILE A 754 8.52 28.89 0.09
C ILE A 754 7.58 29.10 1.28
N ASN A 755 8.06 29.80 2.30
CA ASN A 755 7.37 30.06 3.55
C ASN A 755 7.56 31.53 3.96
N PHE A 756 6.87 31.93 5.03
CA PHE A 756 7.05 33.22 5.68
C PHE A 756 7.48 33.02 7.13
N ASN A 757 8.40 33.86 7.60
CA ASN A 757 8.76 33.99 9.02
C ASN A 757 8.62 35.45 9.43
N ASN A 758 7.62 35.76 10.25
CA ASN A 758 7.28 37.14 10.67
C ASN A 758 7.31 38.14 9.50
N ASP A 759 6.46 37.90 8.50
CA ASP A 759 6.38 38.68 7.24
C ASP A 759 7.58 38.54 6.26
N VAL A 760 8.68 37.90 6.64
CA VAL A 760 9.83 37.73 5.74
C VAL A 760 9.68 36.43 4.97
N GLN A 761 9.58 36.52 3.64
CA GLN A 761 9.56 35.34 2.76
C GLN A 761 10.93 34.67 2.72
N TYR A 762 10.97 33.35 2.86
CA TYR A 762 12.18 32.54 2.72
C TYR A 762 11.85 31.19 2.07
N ALA A 763 12.87 30.48 1.58
CA ALA A 763 12.80 29.13 1.10
C ALA A 763 13.52 28.15 2.05
N SER A 764 12.82 27.07 2.40
CA SER A 764 13.44 25.89 3.00
C SER A 764 13.71 24.86 1.89
N THR A 765 14.95 24.42 1.78
CA THR A 765 15.36 23.35 0.86
C THR A 765 15.79 22.13 1.64
N VAL A 766 15.11 21.01 1.46
CA VAL A 766 15.44 19.73 2.08
C VAL A 766 15.96 18.76 1.03
N ASN A 767 17.17 18.26 1.22
CA ASN A 767 17.76 17.19 0.40
C ASN A 767 17.92 15.94 1.26
N THR A 768 17.31 14.82 0.88
CA THR A 768 17.42 13.56 1.59
C THR A 768 17.95 12.46 0.66
N ILE A 769 18.98 11.74 1.08
CA ILE A 769 19.47 10.55 0.38
C ILE A 769 19.42 9.34 1.32
N THR A 770 18.86 8.24 0.81
CA THR A 770 18.66 7.00 1.57
C THR A 770 19.21 5.79 0.81
N PRO A 771 20.53 5.55 0.82
CA PRO A 771 21.11 4.29 0.36
C PRO A 771 20.78 3.14 1.32
N ARG A 772 20.39 2.00 0.76
CA ARG A 772 20.16 0.74 1.46
C ARG A 772 20.83 -0.42 0.73
N LEU A 773 21.60 -1.21 1.46
CA LEU A 773 22.23 -2.44 1.01
C LEU A 773 21.64 -3.62 1.81
N GLY A 774 21.08 -4.60 1.10
CA GLY A 774 20.58 -5.85 1.67
C GLY A 774 21.24 -7.05 1.01
N ILE A 775 21.46 -8.11 1.79
CA ILE A 775 21.97 -9.39 1.31
C ILE A 775 21.06 -10.48 1.85
N ASP A 776 20.43 -11.24 0.97
CA ASP A 776 19.59 -12.38 1.36
C ASP A 776 20.37 -13.66 1.07
N PHE A 777 20.80 -14.37 2.11
CA PHE A 777 21.31 -15.72 1.98
C PHE A 777 20.19 -16.71 2.30
N ILE A 778 19.85 -17.54 1.32
CA ILE A 778 18.80 -18.55 1.41
C ILE A 778 19.45 -19.91 1.26
N TRP A 779 19.27 -20.77 2.26
CA TRP A 779 19.56 -22.19 2.18
C TRP A 779 18.25 -22.96 2.35
N ASP A 780 17.71 -23.45 1.21
CA ASP A 780 16.41 -24.10 1.12
C ASP A 780 16.21 -25.14 2.23
N LYS A 781 15.13 -24.99 3.01
CA LYS A 781 14.73 -25.84 4.14
C LYS A 781 15.71 -25.91 5.31
N VAL A 782 16.75 -25.09 5.33
CA VAL A 782 17.73 -25.05 6.43
C VAL A 782 17.65 -23.73 7.16
N MET A 783 17.94 -22.63 6.46
CA MET A 783 17.92 -21.30 7.05
C MET A 783 17.83 -20.18 6.02
N GLU A 784 17.36 -19.03 6.49
CA GLU A 784 17.43 -17.75 5.81
C GLU A 784 18.15 -16.74 6.70
N LEU A 785 18.98 -15.90 6.08
CA LEU A 785 19.75 -14.85 6.72
C LEU A 785 19.67 -13.59 5.86
N LYS A 786 19.01 -12.54 6.35
CA LYS A 786 18.72 -11.32 5.59
C LYS A 786 19.18 -10.07 6.33
N PRO A 787 20.49 -9.80 6.41
CA PRO A 787 20.99 -8.52 6.89
C PRO A 787 20.68 -7.39 5.91
N TYR A 788 20.37 -6.22 6.44
CA TYR A 788 20.38 -4.98 5.68
C TYR A 788 20.98 -3.84 6.50
N TYR A 789 21.49 -2.86 5.78
CA TYR A 789 21.95 -1.60 6.33
C TYR A 789 21.45 -0.44 5.47
N GLU A 790 20.92 0.58 6.13
CA GLU A 790 20.37 1.77 5.52
C GLU A 790 20.91 3.00 6.26
N VAL A 791 21.27 4.01 5.50
CA VAL A 791 21.63 5.32 6.04
C VAL A 791 20.69 6.34 5.44
N ASN A 792 20.06 7.14 6.27
CA ASN A 792 19.29 8.31 5.84
C ASN A 792 20.11 9.55 6.15
N ILE A 793 20.42 10.35 5.14
CA ILE A 793 21.16 11.60 5.27
C ILE A 793 20.25 12.71 4.77
N SER A 794 19.93 13.68 5.62
CA SER A 794 19.04 14.79 5.30
C SER A 794 19.75 16.12 5.59
N ASN A 795 19.70 17.05 4.64
CA ASN A 795 20.24 18.39 4.76
C ASN A 795 19.09 19.37 4.55
N ASN A 796 18.84 20.20 5.57
CA ASN A 796 17.84 21.27 5.57
C ASN A 796 18.59 22.59 5.49
N ALA A 797 18.42 23.30 4.38
CA ALA A 797 19.02 24.61 4.16
C ALA A 797 17.95 25.71 4.13
N PHE A 798 18.28 26.87 4.67
CA PHE A 798 17.40 28.04 4.72
C PHE A 798 18.10 29.23 4.06
N ASP A 799 17.35 30.04 3.29
CA ASP A 799 17.90 31.25 2.66
C ASP A 799 17.61 32.54 3.46
N ILE A 800 17.36 32.40 4.76
CA ILE A 800 17.16 33.49 5.72
C ILE A 800 18.18 33.37 6.86
N GLU A 801 18.75 34.49 7.29
CA GLU A 801 19.76 34.51 8.37
C GLU A 801 19.23 34.05 9.73
N ALA A 802 17.91 34.13 9.94
CA ALA A 802 17.26 33.73 11.18
C ALA A 802 17.34 32.22 11.47
N PHE A 803 17.65 31.39 10.46
CA PHE A 803 17.71 29.94 10.61
C PHE A 803 19.05 29.38 10.13
N GLU A 804 19.67 28.55 10.97
CA GLU A 804 20.88 27.82 10.59
C GLU A 804 20.55 26.54 9.80
N ASP A 805 21.38 26.23 8.82
CA ASP A 805 21.33 24.98 8.08
C ASP A 805 21.56 23.78 9.02
N ARG A 806 20.76 22.72 8.86
CA ARG A 806 20.81 21.53 9.71
C ARG A 806 21.07 20.27 8.91
N ASN A 807 21.96 19.43 9.43
CA ASN A 807 22.27 18.12 8.87
C ASN A 807 21.83 17.02 9.82
N PHE A 808 21.07 16.06 9.31
CA PHE A 808 20.63 14.88 10.02
C PHE A 808 21.17 13.64 9.33
N THR A 809 21.59 12.67 10.12
CA THR A 809 22.00 11.36 9.68
C THR A 809 21.39 10.34 10.62
N ARG A 810 20.75 9.32 10.09
CA ARG A 810 20.21 8.19 10.85
C ARG A 810 20.69 6.89 10.23
N HIS A 811 21.13 5.98 11.08
CA HIS A 811 21.57 4.65 10.68
C HIS A 811 20.52 3.64 11.11
N ASN A 812 20.12 2.78 10.19
CA ASN A 812 19.26 1.64 10.47
C ASN A 812 19.98 0.38 10.02
N ALA A 813 20.09 -0.61 10.90
CA ALA A 813 20.58 -1.94 10.56
C ALA A 813 19.50 -2.95 10.94
N GLY A 814 19.33 -3.99 10.14
CA GLY A 814 18.43 -5.08 10.47
C GLY A 814 19.05 -6.42 10.16
N LEU A 815 18.64 -7.42 10.92
CA LEU A 815 19.00 -8.81 10.73
C LEU A 815 17.76 -9.65 10.95
N ARG A 816 17.27 -10.25 9.87
CA ARG A 816 16.30 -11.33 9.97
C ARG A 816 16.97 -12.68 9.82
N THR A 817 16.57 -13.62 10.66
CA THR A 817 16.94 -15.03 10.52
C THR A 817 15.70 -15.90 10.58
N ALA A 818 15.63 -16.95 9.76
CA ALA A 818 14.68 -18.04 9.95
C ALA A 818 15.44 -19.36 9.87
N THR A 819 15.25 -20.26 10.83
CA THR A 819 15.90 -21.59 10.83
C THR A 819 14.84 -22.68 10.88
N PHE A 820 14.96 -23.68 10.00
CA PHE A 820 13.94 -24.72 9.80
C PHE A 820 14.41 -26.14 10.19
N LEU A 821 15.57 -26.24 10.84
CA LEU A 821 16.14 -27.50 11.33
C LEU A 821 16.18 -27.50 12.87
N PRO A 822 15.80 -28.62 13.53
CA PRO A 822 15.31 -29.89 12.96
C PRO A 822 13.94 -29.77 12.28
N LYS A 823 13.54 -30.76 11.47
CA LYS A 823 12.23 -30.74 10.78
C LYS A 823 11.09 -30.44 11.75
N LYS A 824 10.08 -29.68 11.30
CA LYS A 824 8.91 -29.19 12.05
C LYS A 824 9.20 -28.04 13.01
N PHE A 825 10.46 -27.73 13.26
CA PHE A 825 10.85 -26.61 14.09
C PHE A 825 11.20 -25.42 13.20
N GLU A 826 10.68 -24.26 13.57
CA GLU A 826 10.97 -22.99 12.93
C GLU A 826 11.32 -21.96 13.99
N TRP A 827 12.46 -21.30 13.83
CA TRP A 827 12.86 -20.21 14.71
C TRP A 827 13.14 -18.96 13.88
N GLU A 828 12.28 -17.97 14.05
CA GLU A 828 12.39 -16.67 13.40
C GLU A 828 12.89 -15.63 14.39
N ASN A 829 13.83 -14.79 13.94
CA ASN A 829 14.28 -13.59 14.66
C ASN A 829 14.22 -12.40 13.72
N ASP A 830 13.68 -11.29 14.22
CA ASP A 830 13.73 -9.97 13.60
C ASP A 830 14.42 -9.03 14.58
N ILE A 831 15.62 -8.59 14.22
CA ILE A 831 16.45 -7.70 15.02
C ILE A 831 16.63 -6.41 14.23
N ARG A 832 16.17 -5.30 14.80
CA ARG A 832 16.30 -3.96 14.22
C ARG A 832 17.11 -3.09 15.17
N PHE A 833 18.08 -2.40 14.61
CA PHE A 833 18.89 -1.41 15.29
C PHE A 833 18.69 -0.08 14.61
N SER A 834 18.41 0.95 15.41
CA SER A 834 18.40 2.32 14.94
C SER A 834 19.36 3.16 15.77
N TYR A 835 20.09 4.04 15.09
CA TYR A 835 21.01 4.97 15.71
C TYR A 835 20.85 6.36 15.09
N ASN A 836 20.56 7.35 15.93
CA ASN A 836 20.46 8.74 15.55
C ASN A 836 21.51 9.56 16.33
N PRO A 837 22.67 9.88 15.73
CA PRO A 837 23.71 10.67 16.38
C PRO A 837 23.29 12.12 16.69
N ASN A 838 22.27 12.65 16.01
CA ASN A 838 21.88 14.07 16.09
C ASN A 838 20.89 14.38 17.22
N VAL A 839 20.62 13.40 18.09
CA VAL A 839 19.83 13.64 19.31
C VAL A 839 20.74 14.29 20.36
N ALA A 840 20.18 15.24 21.13
CA ALA A 840 20.87 15.98 22.18
C ALA A 840 21.51 15.07 23.25
N GLU A 841 22.48 15.62 23.97
CA GLU A 841 23.17 14.94 25.06
C GLU A 841 22.18 14.61 26.20
N GLY A 842 22.18 13.36 26.69
CA GLY A 842 21.23 12.86 27.70
C GLY A 842 20.13 11.93 27.17
N PHE A 843 19.89 11.90 25.86
CA PHE A 843 18.87 11.04 25.24
C PHE A 843 19.42 9.73 24.68
N GLN A 844 18.57 8.70 24.59
CA GLN A 844 18.95 7.39 24.05
C GLN A 844 19.16 7.48 22.53
N LYS A 845 20.43 7.58 22.11
CA LYS A 845 20.82 7.70 20.69
C LYS A 845 20.65 6.42 19.89
N SER A 846 20.61 5.26 20.56
CA SER A 846 20.52 3.95 19.93
C SER A 846 19.44 3.08 20.55
N ALA A 847 18.65 2.39 19.73
CA ALA A 847 17.64 1.45 20.19
C ALA A 847 17.76 0.12 19.44
N TRP A 848 17.70 -0.98 20.19
CA TRP A 848 17.58 -2.34 19.66
C TRP A 848 16.17 -2.86 19.88
N PHE A 849 15.58 -3.39 18.82
CA PHE A 849 14.27 -4.02 18.87
C PHE A 849 14.42 -5.46 18.37
N TRP A 850 14.13 -6.44 19.22
CA TRP A 850 14.30 -7.85 18.89
C TRP A 850 13.00 -8.62 19.15
N ASN A 851 12.36 -9.05 18.07
CA ASN A 851 11.24 -9.99 18.13
C ASN A 851 11.74 -11.40 17.77
N SER A 852 11.26 -12.40 18.51
CA SER A 852 11.60 -13.81 18.26
C SER A 852 10.35 -14.66 18.30
N THR A 853 10.21 -15.58 17.34
CA THR A 853 9.11 -16.54 17.30
C THR A 853 9.65 -17.95 17.14
N LEU A 854 9.22 -18.84 18.02
CA LEU A 854 9.52 -20.26 17.98
C LEU A 854 8.27 -21.05 17.62
N THR A 855 8.29 -21.76 16.51
CA THR A 855 7.13 -22.52 16.03
C THR A 855 7.47 -23.99 15.92
N TYR A 856 6.57 -24.84 16.41
CA TYR A 856 6.66 -26.28 16.28
C TYR A 856 5.41 -26.85 15.61
N SER A 857 5.63 -27.57 14.52
CA SER A 857 4.59 -28.16 13.71
C SER A 857 4.17 -29.55 14.20
N ILE A 858 2.86 -29.74 14.32
CA ILE A 858 2.19 -30.97 14.76
C ILE A 858 1.04 -31.35 13.80
N LEU A 859 0.39 -32.48 14.04
CA LEU A 859 -0.78 -32.93 13.26
C LEU A 859 -0.53 -33.01 11.73
N LYS A 860 0.64 -33.53 11.32
CA LYS A 860 1.08 -33.58 9.91
C LYS A 860 1.08 -32.18 9.25
N ASP A 861 1.66 -31.20 9.95
CA ASP A 861 1.78 -29.81 9.50
C ASP A 861 0.46 -29.03 9.41
N LYS A 862 -0.61 -29.56 10.01
CA LYS A 862 -1.90 -28.86 10.16
C LYS A 862 -2.00 -28.03 11.43
N GLY A 863 -1.25 -28.37 12.47
CA GLY A 863 -1.25 -27.63 13.74
C GLY A 863 0.10 -27.01 14.02
N LEU A 864 0.13 -25.75 14.47
CA LEU A 864 1.37 -25.06 14.86
C LEU A 864 1.23 -24.58 16.30
N ILE A 865 2.20 -24.92 17.14
CA ILE A 865 2.39 -24.34 18.48
C ILE A 865 3.46 -23.27 18.35
N SER A 866 3.18 -22.03 18.73
CA SER A 866 4.12 -20.91 18.63
C SER A 866 4.38 -20.26 19.98
N LEU A 867 5.64 -20.02 20.32
CA LEU A 867 6.04 -19.12 21.40
C LEU A 867 6.59 -17.83 20.78
N LYS A 868 5.83 -16.74 20.88
CA LYS A 868 6.22 -15.41 20.42
C LYS A 868 6.80 -14.61 21.59
N VAL A 869 7.86 -13.86 21.32
CA VAL A 869 8.42 -12.88 22.25
C VAL A 869 8.53 -11.55 21.53
N TYR A 870 7.83 -10.56 22.06
CA TYR A 870 7.85 -9.18 21.58
C TYR A 870 8.83 -8.36 22.41
N ASP A 871 9.69 -7.59 21.75
CA ASP A 871 10.72 -6.75 22.37
C ASP A 871 11.53 -7.47 23.47
N LEU A 872 12.28 -8.50 23.07
CA LEU A 872 13.09 -9.34 23.98
C LEU A 872 14.09 -8.52 24.83
N LEU A 873 14.46 -7.31 24.40
CA LEU A 873 15.38 -6.42 25.10
C LEU A 873 14.67 -5.35 25.94
N ASN A 874 13.35 -5.24 25.84
CA ASN A 874 12.52 -4.27 26.54
C ASN A 874 13.03 -2.82 26.39
N GLN A 875 13.33 -2.43 25.14
CA GLN A 875 13.85 -1.09 24.82
C GLN A 875 12.84 -0.21 24.08
N ASN A 876 11.62 -0.68 23.84
CA ASN A 876 10.59 0.10 23.19
C ASN A 876 10.04 1.18 24.13
N THR A 877 10.43 2.44 23.92
CA THR A 877 10.00 3.58 24.75
C THR A 877 9.21 4.65 24.01
N ASN A 878 8.96 4.50 22.70
CA ASN A 878 8.29 5.47 21.81
C ASN A 878 8.71 6.94 21.98
N ALA A 879 9.87 7.17 22.56
CA ALA A 879 10.40 8.50 22.77
C ALA A 879 10.99 8.99 21.45
N ARG A 880 10.58 10.18 21.03
CA ARG A 880 11.14 10.87 19.85
C ARG A 880 11.44 12.31 20.21
N ARG A 881 12.53 12.82 19.64
CA ARG A 881 12.83 14.24 19.61
C ARG A 881 12.63 14.76 18.19
N THR A 882 11.87 15.83 18.05
CA THR A 882 11.74 16.58 16.80
C THR A 882 12.39 17.93 17.01
N ALA A 883 13.29 18.33 16.11
CA ALA A 883 13.89 19.65 16.13
C ALA A 883 13.57 20.35 14.80
N THR A 884 12.73 21.36 14.86
CA THR A 884 12.40 22.25 13.74
C THR A 884 13.14 23.58 13.88
N GLN A 885 12.94 24.48 12.93
CA GLN A 885 13.54 25.81 12.94
C GLN A 885 13.14 26.64 14.17
N ASP A 886 11.92 26.46 14.66
CA ASP A 886 11.24 27.28 15.67
C ASP A 886 10.97 26.54 16.99
N TYR A 887 11.23 25.23 17.07
CA TYR A 887 11.14 24.51 18.33
C TYR A 887 11.97 23.24 18.38
N ILE A 888 12.21 22.79 19.61
CA ILE A 888 12.72 21.46 19.92
C ILE A 888 11.72 20.78 20.85
N GLN A 889 11.22 19.62 20.48
CA GLN A 889 10.20 18.90 21.22
C GLN A 889 10.63 17.46 21.49
N ASP A 890 10.65 17.09 22.76
CA ASP A 890 10.72 15.73 23.24
C ASP A 890 9.30 15.22 23.51
N TYR A 891 9.01 14.02 23.03
CA TYR A 891 7.66 13.46 23.05
C TYR A 891 7.72 11.97 23.33
N GLN A 892 6.88 11.51 24.25
CA GLN A 892 6.75 10.12 24.65
C GLN A 892 5.27 9.73 24.74
N SER A 893 4.96 8.48 24.40
CA SER A 893 3.63 7.92 24.64
C SER A 893 3.65 6.51 25.24
N THR A 894 2.46 6.04 25.61
CA THR A 894 2.21 4.63 25.90
C THR A 894 2.56 3.74 24.70
N VAL A 895 3.27 2.63 24.96
CA VAL A 895 3.55 1.56 23.99
C VAL A 895 3.46 0.19 24.62
N LEU A 896 3.27 -0.82 23.76
CA LEU A 896 3.46 -2.22 24.13
C LEU A 896 4.90 -2.46 24.58
N ARG A 897 5.02 -3.00 25.78
CA ARG A 897 6.27 -3.46 26.37
C ARG A 897 6.49 -4.94 26.06
N GLN A 898 7.61 -5.47 26.53
CA GLN A 898 7.93 -6.87 26.41
C GLN A 898 6.76 -7.78 26.85
N TYR A 899 6.44 -8.78 26.02
CA TYR A 899 5.54 -9.86 26.41
C TYR A 899 5.93 -11.18 25.75
N PHE A 900 5.52 -12.27 26.40
CA PHE A 900 5.67 -13.64 25.90
C PHE A 900 4.29 -14.22 25.64
N MET A 901 4.07 -14.82 24.48
CA MET A 901 2.76 -15.37 24.10
C MET A 901 2.90 -16.80 23.59
N LEU A 902 2.15 -17.72 24.20
CA LEU A 902 1.97 -19.07 23.69
C LEU A 902 0.70 -19.12 22.85
N GLY A 903 0.84 -19.59 21.61
CA GLY A 903 -0.23 -19.67 20.64
C GLY A 903 -0.37 -21.07 20.06
N PHE A 904 -1.59 -21.40 19.65
CA PHE A 904 -1.89 -22.57 18.84
C PHE A 904 -2.66 -22.12 17.60
N SER A 905 -2.34 -22.70 16.45
CA SER A 905 -3.13 -22.51 15.23
C SER A 905 -3.34 -23.82 14.51
N TYR A 906 -4.52 -23.97 13.89
CA TYR A 906 -4.94 -25.17 13.20
C TYR A 906 -5.50 -24.81 11.83
N LYS A 907 -4.94 -25.42 10.78
CA LYS A 907 -5.38 -25.32 9.40
C LYS A 907 -6.18 -26.56 9.01
N PHE A 908 -7.35 -26.34 8.43
CA PHE A 908 -8.19 -27.39 7.83
C PHE A 908 -8.43 -27.09 6.36
N ASN A 909 -8.53 -28.15 5.55
CA ASN A 909 -8.76 -28.05 4.11
C ASN A 909 -9.35 -29.36 3.61
N SER A 910 -10.53 -29.31 2.99
CA SER A 910 -11.20 -30.42 2.31
C SER A 910 -11.29 -30.26 0.79
N LEU A 911 -10.62 -29.26 0.20
CA LEU A 911 -10.56 -29.10 -1.25
C LEU A 911 -9.83 -30.29 -1.91
N GLY A 912 -10.41 -30.79 -3.00
CA GLY A 912 -9.85 -31.84 -3.85
C GLY A 912 -10.00 -33.28 -3.33
N SER A 913 -9.28 -34.22 -3.94
CA SER A 913 -9.36 -35.69 -3.70
C SER A 913 -9.16 -36.19 -2.26
N LYS A 914 -8.83 -35.31 -1.31
CA LYS A 914 -8.78 -35.62 0.14
C LYS A 914 -10.09 -35.30 0.87
N GLY A 915 -11.07 -34.72 0.19
CA GLY A 915 -12.41 -34.39 0.68
C GLY A 915 -13.49 -35.43 0.38
N GLU A 916 -13.15 -36.57 -0.23
CA GLU A 916 -14.06 -37.73 -0.30
C GLU A 916 -14.18 -38.37 1.08
N THR A 917 -14.99 -37.78 1.95
CA THR A 917 -15.70 -38.53 3.00
C THR A 917 -17.02 -38.97 2.38
N GLY A 918 -17.29 -40.28 2.41
CA GLY A 918 -18.55 -40.85 1.93
C GLY A 918 -19.77 -40.21 2.60
N ASP A 919 -20.92 -40.36 1.96
CA ASP A 919 -22.19 -39.66 2.18
C ASP A 919 -22.78 -39.62 3.62
N ASP A 920 -22.09 -40.13 4.65
CA ASP A 920 -22.63 -40.28 6.01
C ASP A 920 -22.01 -39.36 7.10
N ASP A 921 -20.96 -38.57 6.82
CA ASP A 921 -20.31 -37.71 7.85
C ASP A 921 -20.66 -36.21 7.73
N PHE A 922 -21.92 -35.88 7.45
CA PHE A 922 -22.42 -34.51 7.60
C PHE A 922 -23.14 -34.38 8.95
N LEU A 923 -22.62 -33.49 9.82
CA LEU A 923 -23.12 -33.08 11.15
C LEU A 923 -22.52 -33.83 12.36
N MET A 924 -21.34 -33.38 12.79
CA MET A 924 -21.14 -33.03 14.20
C MET A 924 -20.31 -31.74 14.28
N PHE A 925 -21.02 -30.61 14.38
CA PHE A 925 -20.54 -29.40 15.04
C PHE A 925 -21.46 -29.13 16.23
#